data_AF-A0A3B3VJH1-F1
#
_entry.id   AF-A0A3B3VJH1-F1
#
_cell.length_a   1.000
_cell.length_b   1.000
_cell.length_c   1.000
_cell.angle_alpha   90.00
_cell.angle_beta   90.00
_cell.angle_gamma   90.00
#
_symmetry.space_group_name_H-M   'P 1'
#
loop_
_entity.id
_entity.type
_entity.pdbx_description
1 polymer ?
#
loop_
_entity_poly.entity_id
_entity_poly.type
_entity_poly.pdbx_seq_one_letter_code
_entity_poly.pdbx_strand_id
1 'polypeptide(L)'
;MEVQKARGEVEIRQLKERIQEQEVLLAEREAQVEKLEVELETQKKIVEDLNFLKAKLEHDVSQYHTKLDIVIKDKAALEQELKHTKTLMEQSEATSALTQKKLEEVLKKENDAQISGLQRTTNAQEVHKLLDEGVLQKLEMGLLTIEEVRASLVHRTDKPATVAGLYVESSKKKTPFLEAAEKGFLAKTYALEFLEAQAATGSLVDLATGETVSVAEALEKGIVDLSMKEKLMEAEKAVSGYICKGRKLSVFQAMEERIIDRFKGKKILEVQVSSGGLFNPETGMRVPTFIALNDGLLNKETLQSLHDPVSNPKGFHSPDTGQRAYYDEILKTCLYDINGSVFLVPFGERHLTNTSPMSPHRMSVVNSSCGSEMSVYEAFKGKHINKNTYLFLSQQESNWQENSLVDPSGNSRHFITDARSGRQLCLESALSQRFLEMSEFESYRSGLLSIHEIADIIFSRRVVVEDVNSPIAGLWDITRKKRLSVLQGLQQGVTDRVTALRLLESQACTGGICDPSTGEKHTLSDALKRGLLDEALKQQLQQFEEAFNGITHPQTGKVLSIFQAVQENFLPKDVGFRCAEFQLLTGGLINPDTKDRVSLEEVIQSNLVGKTTATLLKNEQFQAQSLTCPKTKRRVTFKEALERSVFDCHTGLRLLEATKVHAFGAKTAFHYLCAFK
;
A
#
# COMPACT_ATOMS: atom_id res chain seq x y z
N MET A 1 -74.87 71.39 50.71
CA MET A 1 -75.04 70.47 49.56
C MET A 1 -73.82 70.47 48.64
N GLU A 2 -73.33 71.62 48.19
CA GLU A 2 -72.18 71.70 47.26
C GLU A 2 -70.85 71.18 47.83
N VAL A 3 -70.57 71.39 49.12
CA VAL A 3 -69.34 70.91 49.78
C VAL A 3 -69.28 69.37 49.89
N GLN A 4 -70.43 68.70 50.09
CA GLN A 4 -70.50 67.24 50.14
C GLN A 4 -70.34 66.62 48.74
N LYS A 5 -70.85 67.28 47.70
CA LYS A 5 -70.66 66.86 46.30
C LYS A 5 -69.20 66.99 45.87
N ALA A 6 -68.55 68.12 46.18
CA ALA A 6 -67.13 68.32 45.90
C ALA A 6 -66.23 67.30 46.64
N ARG A 7 -66.56 66.96 47.90
CA ARG A 7 -65.83 65.94 48.66
C ARG A 7 -65.97 64.54 48.06
N GLY A 8 -67.17 64.17 47.59
CA GLY A 8 -67.40 62.90 46.89
C GLY A 8 -66.71 62.82 45.53
N GLU A 9 -66.66 63.92 44.78
CA GLU A 9 -65.92 63.99 43.50
C GLU A 9 -64.40 63.85 43.69
N VAL A 10 -63.85 64.37 44.79
CA VAL A 10 -62.44 64.17 45.16
C VAL A 10 -62.15 62.72 45.56
N GLU A 11 -63.02 62.07 46.35
CA GLU A 11 -62.87 60.65 46.72
C GLU A 11 -62.96 59.74 45.49
N ILE A 12 -63.88 60.01 44.56
CA ILE A 12 -63.98 59.25 43.30
C ILE A 12 -62.73 59.44 42.45
N ARG A 13 -62.17 60.66 42.38
CA ARG A 13 -60.92 60.91 41.65
C ARG A 13 -59.74 60.16 42.26
N GLN A 14 -59.61 60.17 43.60
CA GLN A 14 -58.57 59.41 44.31
C GLN A 14 -58.71 57.89 44.13
N LEU A 15 -59.95 57.38 44.13
CA LEU A 15 -60.20 55.96 43.87
C LEU A 15 -59.87 55.57 42.42
N LYS A 16 -60.16 56.43 41.44
CA LYS A 16 -59.79 56.21 40.04
C LYS A 16 -58.28 56.20 39.84
N GLU A 17 -57.56 57.12 40.47
CA GLU A 17 -56.09 57.13 40.43
C GLU A 17 -55.51 55.84 41.02
N ARG A 18 -56.03 55.37 42.17
CA ARG A 18 -55.62 54.10 42.77
C ARG A 18 -55.94 52.88 41.91
N ILE A 19 -57.09 52.87 41.24
CA ILE A 19 -57.45 51.78 40.30
C ILE A 19 -56.47 51.77 39.13
N GLN A 20 -56.16 52.94 38.59
CA GLN A 20 -55.24 53.06 37.45
C GLN A 20 -53.80 52.67 37.84
N GLU A 21 -53.34 53.00 39.05
CA GLU A 21 -52.07 52.50 39.59
C GLU A 21 -52.08 50.97 39.75
N GLN A 22 -53.19 50.38 40.21
CA GLN A 22 -53.32 48.93 40.36
C GLN A 22 -53.39 48.21 39.01
N GLU A 23 -54.01 48.79 37.99
CA GLU A 23 -54.04 48.26 36.62
C GLU A 23 -52.65 48.22 35.99
N VAL A 24 -51.84 49.27 36.20
CA VAL A 24 -50.45 49.30 35.74
C VAL A 24 -49.62 48.22 36.45
N LEU A 25 -49.74 48.10 37.78
CA LEU A 25 -49.07 47.05 38.55
C LEU A 25 -49.50 45.63 38.15
N LEU A 26 -50.77 45.45 37.76
CA LEU A 26 -51.27 44.16 37.27
C LEU A 26 -50.64 43.81 35.92
N ALA A 27 -50.60 44.76 34.99
CA ALA A 27 -49.99 44.57 33.67
C ALA A 27 -48.48 44.28 33.76
N GLU A 28 -47.76 44.95 34.66
CA GLU A 28 -46.34 44.66 34.93
C GLU A 28 -46.14 43.24 35.47
N ARG A 29 -47.02 42.77 36.36
CA ARG A 29 -46.96 41.40 36.89
C ARG A 29 -47.31 40.36 35.83
N GLU A 30 -48.29 40.60 34.98
CA GLU A 30 -48.67 39.70 33.88
C GLU A 30 -47.51 39.53 32.89
N ALA A 31 -46.85 40.63 32.50
CA ALA A 31 -45.65 40.57 31.65
C ALA A 31 -44.49 39.80 32.30
N GLN A 32 -44.35 39.90 33.63
CA GLN A 32 -43.31 39.17 34.36
C GLN A 32 -43.62 37.67 34.48
N VAL A 33 -44.89 37.30 34.60
CA VAL A 33 -45.34 35.89 34.58
C VAL A 33 -45.09 35.28 33.21
N GLU A 34 -45.47 35.96 32.12
CA GLU A 34 -45.26 35.46 30.75
C GLU A 34 -43.77 35.23 30.46
N LYS A 35 -42.90 36.13 30.93
CA LYS A 35 -41.44 35.94 30.82
C LYS A 35 -40.94 34.71 31.58
N LEU A 36 -41.43 34.49 32.80
CA LEU A 36 -41.06 33.34 33.62
C LEU A 36 -41.60 32.02 33.03
N GLU A 37 -42.77 32.03 32.39
CA GLU A 37 -43.33 30.86 31.72
C GLU A 37 -42.47 30.43 30.52
N VAL A 38 -41.99 31.39 29.72
CA VAL A 38 -41.06 31.11 28.61
C VAL A 38 -39.74 30.54 29.15
N GLU A 39 -39.17 31.13 30.20
CA GLU A 39 -37.94 30.62 30.84
C GLU A 39 -38.14 29.19 31.38
N LEU A 40 -39.28 28.91 32.02
CA LEU A 40 -39.60 27.57 32.52
C LEU A 40 -39.69 26.54 31.40
N GLU A 41 -40.31 26.89 30.27
CA GLU A 41 -40.45 25.99 29.12
C GLU A 41 -39.09 25.69 28.47
N THR A 42 -38.20 26.69 28.39
CA THR A 42 -36.82 26.45 27.93
C THR A 42 -36.04 25.53 28.87
N GLN A 43 -36.22 25.68 30.19
CA GLN A 43 -35.57 24.82 31.17
C GLN A 43 -36.07 23.37 31.11
N LYS A 44 -37.37 23.15 30.90
CA LYS A 44 -37.92 21.80 30.70
C LYS A 44 -37.29 21.10 29.51
N LYS A 45 -37.17 21.81 28.38
CA LYS A 45 -36.53 21.26 27.18
C LYS A 45 -35.06 20.87 27.42
N ILE A 46 -34.31 21.71 28.14
CA ILE A 46 -32.92 21.41 28.53
C ILE A 46 -32.86 20.15 29.42
N VAL A 47 -33.80 20.00 30.35
CA VAL A 47 -33.87 18.82 31.22
C VAL A 47 -34.17 17.55 30.43
N GLU A 48 -35.06 17.61 29.44
CA GLU A 48 -35.34 16.48 28.53
C GLU A 48 -34.12 16.08 27.71
N ASP A 49 -33.42 17.06 27.11
CA ASP A 49 -32.19 16.82 26.35
C ASP A 49 -31.08 16.21 27.23
N LEU A 50 -30.93 16.69 28.47
CA LEU A 50 -29.98 16.14 29.44
C LEU A 50 -30.33 14.71 29.85
N ASN A 51 -31.62 14.41 30.05
CA ASN A 51 -32.07 13.05 30.37
C ASN A 51 -31.82 12.09 29.20
N PHE A 52 -32.05 12.54 27.96
CA PHE A 52 -31.73 11.75 26.77
C PHE A 52 -30.22 11.47 26.66
N LEU A 53 -29.39 12.50 26.86
CA LEU A 53 -27.93 12.35 26.83
C LEU A 53 -27.42 11.42 27.93
N LYS A 54 -28.01 11.52 29.14
CA LYS A 54 -27.69 10.63 30.26
C LYS A 54 -28.00 9.17 29.93
N ALA A 55 -29.19 8.89 29.40
CA ALA A 55 -29.57 7.53 29.01
C ALA A 55 -28.65 6.95 27.93
N LYS A 56 -28.22 7.79 26.97
CA LYS A 56 -27.24 7.39 25.96
C LYS A 56 -25.88 7.06 26.57
N LEU A 57 -25.40 7.90 27.49
CA LEU A 57 -24.12 7.67 28.18
C LEU A 57 -24.17 6.39 29.03
N GLU A 58 -25.27 6.13 29.74
CA GLU A 58 -25.48 4.90 30.52
C GLU A 58 -25.47 3.65 29.63
N HIS A 59 -26.07 3.74 28.44
CA HIS A 59 -26.02 2.66 27.45
C HIS A 59 -24.59 2.40 26.97
N ASP A 60 -23.86 3.46 26.59
CA ASP A 60 -22.47 3.34 26.13
C ASP A 60 -21.57 2.76 27.22
N VAL A 61 -21.72 3.21 28.47
CA VAL A 61 -20.98 2.67 29.64
C VAL A 61 -21.27 1.18 29.82
N SER A 62 -22.53 0.75 29.68
CA SER A 62 -22.91 -0.67 29.77
C SER A 62 -22.27 -1.52 28.66
N GLN A 63 -22.21 -0.98 27.43
CA GLN A 63 -21.50 -1.62 26.32
C GLN A 63 -19.99 -1.73 26.57
N TYR A 64 -19.36 -0.70 27.14
CA TYR A 64 -17.94 -0.75 27.48
C TYR A 64 -17.65 -1.75 28.59
N HIS A 65 -18.52 -1.87 29.61
CA HIS A 65 -18.37 -2.88 30.67
C HIS A 65 -18.44 -4.30 30.11
N THR A 66 -19.42 -4.59 29.24
CA THR A 66 -19.52 -5.91 28.60
C THR A 66 -18.32 -6.23 27.72
N LYS A 67 -17.80 -5.26 26.96
CA LYS A 67 -16.55 -5.44 26.19
C LYS A 67 -15.36 -5.69 27.10
N LEU A 68 -15.25 -4.97 28.22
CA LEU A 68 -14.16 -5.14 29.17
C LEU A 68 -14.20 -6.52 29.85
N ASP A 69 -15.39 -7.00 30.21
CA ASP A 69 -15.56 -8.35 30.79
C ASP A 69 -15.14 -9.46 29.83
N ILE A 70 -15.42 -9.28 28.52
CA ILE A 70 -14.95 -10.21 27.49
C ILE A 70 -13.42 -10.20 27.44
N VAL A 71 -12.80 -9.01 27.36
CA VAL A 71 -11.33 -8.87 27.32
C VAL A 71 -10.66 -9.46 28.58
N ILE A 72 -11.27 -9.29 29.76
CA ILE A 72 -10.74 -9.87 31.01
C ILE A 72 -10.80 -11.40 30.96
N LYS A 73 -11.89 -11.99 30.45
CA LYS A 73 -12.01 -13.45 30.29
C LYS A 73 -11.00 -13.99 29.29
N ASP A 74 -10.84 -13.33 28.14
CA ASP A 74 -9.87 -13.73 27.11
C ASP A 74 -8.44 -13.63 27.63
N LYS A 75 -8.11 -12.56 28.37
CA LYS A 75 -6.81 -12.41 29.03
C LYS A 75 -6.54 -13.54 30.02
N ALA A 76 -7.53 -13.93 30.84
CA ALA A 76 -7.37 -15.02 31.79
C ALA A 76 -7.14 -16.37 31.10
N ALA A 77 -7.81 -16.63 29.97
CA ALA A 77 -7.59 -17.83 29.16
C ALA A 77 -6.16 -17.85 28.57
N LEU A 78 -5.72 -16.73 27.98
CA LEU A 78 -4.36 -16.56 27.46
C LEU A 78 -3.27 -16.72 28.54
N GLU A 79 -3.50 -16.22 29.75
CA GLU A 79 -2.56 -16.40 30.87
C GLU A 79 -2.46 -17.86 31.32
N GLN A 80 -3.56 -18.62 31.27
CA GLN A 80 -3.54 -20.06 31.55
C GLN A 80 -2.81 -20.84 30.46
N GLU A 81 -3.05 -20.52 29.18
CA GLU A 81 -2.32 -21.11 28.06
C GLU A 81 -0.82 -20.81 28.15
N LEU A 82 -0.45 -19.56 28.40
CA LEU A 82 0.96 -19.15 28.56
C LEU A 82 1.64 -19.92 29.70
N LYS A 83 0.94 -20.13 30.82
CA LYS A 83 1.45 -20.92 31.96
C LYS A 83 1.64 -22.39 31.55
N HIS A 84 0.71 -22.96 30.81
CA HIS A 84 0.83 -24.32 30.29
C HIS A 84 2.00 -24.46 29.32
N THR A 85 2.15 -23.55 28.36
CA THR A 85 3.24 -23.53 27.38
C THR A 85 4.61 -23.37 28.07
N LYS A 86 4.73 -22.49 29.09
CA LYS A 86 5.97 -22.38 29.87
C LYS A 86 6.35 -23.68 30.57
N THR A 87 5.37 -24.39 31.12
CA THR A 87 5.61 -25.67 31.80
C THR A 87 6.06 -26.75 30.79
N LEU A 88 5.46 -26.76 29.59
CA LEU A 88 5.88 -27.64 28.49
C LEU A 88 7.28 -27.31 27.98
N MET A 89 7.63 -26.02 27.92
CA MET A 89 8.94 -25.55 27.48
C MET A 89 10.03 -25.90 28.51
N GLU A 90 9.77 -25.74 29.82
CA GLU A 90 10.67 -26.20 30.88
C GLU A 90 10.88 -27.72 30.85
N GLN A 91 9.82 -28.49 30.53
CA GLN A 91 9.92 -29.95 30.33
C GLN A 91 10.73 -30.30 29.08
N SER A 92 10.58 -29.53 27.99
CA SER A 92 11.34 -29.66 26.74
C SER A 92 12.81 -29.31 26.91
N GLU A 93 13.13 -28.27 27.68
CA GLU A 93 14.51 -27.89 28.02
C GLU A 93 15.17 -28.93 28.92
N ALA A 94 14.43 -29.52 29.86
CA ALA A 94 14.93 -30.61 30.70
C ALA A 94 15.20 -31.89 29.89
N THR A 95 14.34 -32.21 28.92
CA THR A 95 14.57 -33.34 28.00
C THR A 95 15.68 -33.04 27.00
N SER A 96 15.82 -31.81 26.50
CA SER A 96 16.90 -31.40 25.60
C SER A 96 18.27 -31.40 26.30
N ALA A 97 18.35 -30.97 27.55
CA ALA A 97 19.57 -31.06 28.36
C ALA A 97 19.97 -32.53 28.64
N LEU A 98 18.99 -33.42 28.87
CA LEU A 98 19.23 -34.84 29.08
C LEU A 98 19.66 -35.56 27.78
N THR A 99 19.12 -35.17 26.62
CA THR A 99 19.50 -35.72 25.32
C THR A 99 20.83 -35.16 24.83
N GLN A 100 21.14 -33.88 25.09
CA GLN A 100 22.44 -33.27 24.83
C GLN A 100 23.56 -33.97 25.58
N LYS A 101 23.32 -34.32 26.85
CA LYS A 101 24.27 -35.10 27.67
C LYS A 101 24.49 -36.51 27.13
N LYS A 102 23.44 -37.15 26.59
CA LYS A 102 23.56 -38.44 25.88
C LYS A 102 24.25 -38.32 24.52
N LEU A 103 24.05 -37.23 23.79
CA LEU A 103 24.67 -36.99 22.48
C LEU A 103 26.17 -36.70 22.63
N GLU A 104 26.59 -35.96 23.66
CA GLU A 104 27.99 -35.76 24.01
C GLU A 104 28.71 -37.07 24.38
N GLU A 105 28.02 -38.01 25.02
CA GLU A 105 28.54 -39.36 25.31
C GLU A 105 28.68 -40.22 24.04
N VAL A 106 27.83 -40.01 23.03
CA VAL A 106 27.90 -40.71 21.72
C VAL A 106 28.98 -40.10 20.82
N LEU A 107 29.09 -38.77 20.76
CA LEU A 107 30.11 -38.05 19.99
C LEU A 107 31.54 -38.29 20.53
N LYS A 108 31.70 -38.49 21.86
CA LYS A 108 32.97 -38.93 22.44
C LYS A 108 33.38 -40.34 21.99
N LYS A 109 32.42 -41.22 21.67
CA LYS A 109 32.70 -42.58 21.18
C LYS A 109 33.00 -42.63 19.68
N GLU A 110 32.52 -41.67 18.89
CA GLU A 110 32.79 -41.58 17.44
C GLU A 110 34.08 -40.82 17.10
N ASN A 111 34.52 -39.85 17.92
CA ASN A 111 35.77 -39.11 17.69
C ASN A 111 37.04 -39.96 17.84
N ASP A 112 36.99 -41.11 18.53
CA ASP A 112 38.10 -42.05 18.63
C ASP A 112 38.28 -42.89 17.35
N ALA A 113 37.30 -42.88 16.43
CA ALA A 113 37.27 -43.80 15.28
C ALA A 113 37.58 -43.17 13.91
N GLN A 114 37.76 -41.85 13.78
CA GLN A 114 38.07 -41.26 12.47
C GLN A 114 38.81 -39.92 12.54
N ILE A 115 40.13 -40.01 12.70
CA ILE A 115 41.05 -38.90 12.41
C ILE A 115 41.82 -39.25 11.13
N SER A 116 41.37 -38.74 9.99
CA SER A 116 42.24 -38.26 8.89
C SER A 116 41.41 -37.71 7.71
N GLY A 117 41.56 -36.40 7.47
CA GLY A 117 41.46 -35.80 6.14
C GLY A 117 40.08 -35.33 5.65
N LEU A 118 39.71 -34.08 5.94
CA LEU A 118 39.46 -32.99 4.97
C LEU A 118 39.00 -31.72 5.72
N GLN A 119 39.13 -30.58 5.06
CA GLN A 119 39.12 -29.23 5.61
C GLN A 119 37.82 -28.80 6.32
N ARG A 120 38.01 -28.10 7.46
CA ARG A 120 37.11 -27.15 8.15
C ARG A 120 35.68 -27.62 8.41
N THR A 121 35.52 -28.34 9.51
CA THR A 121 34.24 -28.63 10.17
C THR A 121 33.60 -27.36 10.74
N THR A 122 32.39 -27.03 10.28
CA THR A 122 31.46 -26.07 10.89
C THR A 122 31.02 -26.52 12.29
N ASN A 123 31.04 -25.63 13.29
CA ASN A 123 30.49 -25.90 14.61
C ASN A 123 28.95 -26.02 14.54
N ALA A 124 28.40 -27.14 14.99
CA ALA A 124 26.94 -27.41 14.97
C ALA A 124 26.09 -26.37 15.74
N GLN A 125 26.69 -25.65 16.69
CA GLN A 125 26.04 -24.60 17.47
C GLN A 125 25.68 -23.34 16.67
N GLU A 126 26.40 -23.04 15.58
CA GLU A 126 26.12 -21.85 14.73
C GLU A 126 24.97 -22.12 13.75
N VAL A 127 24.85 -23.36 13.28
CA VAL A 127 23.77 -23.83 12.38
C VAL A 127 22.41 -23.74 13.09
N HIS A 128 22.36 -24.06 14.38
CA HIS A 128 21.13 -23.99 15.19
C HIS A 128 20.57 -22.56 15.30
N LYS A 129 21.42 -21.52 15.30
CA LYS A 129 20.99 -20.11 15.38
C LYS A 129 20.43 -19.55 14.07
N LEU A 130 20.62 -20.27 12.96
CA LEU A 130 20.18 -19.90 11.62
C LEU A 130 18.84 -20.56 11.21
N LEU A 131 18.29 -21.42 12.07
CA LEU A 131 17.10 -22.24 11.80
C LEU A 131 15.87 -21.71 12.54
N ASP A 132 14.73 -21.79 11.86
CA ASP A 132 13.42 -21.42 12.39
C ASP A 132 12.88 -22.56 13.28
N GLU A 133 12.07 -22.26 14.29
CA GLU A 133 11.62 -23.22 15.31
C GLU A 133 10.80 -24.38 14.69
N GLY A 134 10.06 -24.09 13.62
CA GLY A 134 9.33 -25.10 12.84
C GLY A 134 10.21 -25.98 11.93
N VAL A 135 11.42 -25.54 11.56
CA VAL A 135 12.39 -26.38 10.82
C VAL A 135 13.13 -27.31 11.77
N LEU A 136 13.42 -26.82 12.98
CA LEU A 136 13.94 -27.62 14.09
C LEU A 136 12.95 -28.75 14.46
N GLN A 137 11.66 -28.47 14.63
CA GLN A 137 10.65 -29.51 14.89
C GLN A 137 10.57 -30.57 13.77
N LYS A 138 10.66 -30.17 12.50
CA LYS A 138 10.61 -31.12 11.37
C LYS A 138 11.88 -31.98 11.27
N LEU A 139 13.04 -31.42 11.64
CA LEU A 139 14.30 -32.15 11.78
C LEU A 139 14.23 -33.14 12.96
N GLU A 140 13.67 -32.72 14.09
CA GLU A 140 13.43 -33.54 15.29
C GLU A 140 12.44 -34.70 15.04
N MET A 141 11.44 -34.47 14.19
CA MET A 141 10.46 -35.49 13.77
C MET A 141 11.00 -36.45 12.69
N GLY A 142 12.25 -36.29 12.24
CA GLY A 142 12.87 -37.13 11.19
C GLY A 142 12.28 -36.94 9.79
N LEU A 143 11.52 -35.87 9.57
CA LEU A 143 10.92 -35.51 8.27
C LEU A 143 11.88 -34.76 7.36
N LEU A 144 13.00 -34.30 7.90
CA LEU A 144 14.10 -33.65 7.21
C LEU A 144 15.42 -34.24 7.74
N THR A 145 16.36 -34.54 6.84
CA THR A 145 17.71 -34.97 7.18
C THR A 145 18.62 -33.78 7.45
N ILE A 146 19.70 -33.98 8.21
CA ILE A 146 20.73 -32.94 8.45
C ILE A 146 21.34 -32.46 7.11
N GLU A 147 21.40 -33.33 6.11
CA GLU A 147 21.88 -33.03 4.76
C GLU A 147 20.89 -32.14 3.99
N GLU A 148 19.57 -32.34 4.14
CA GLU A 148 18.53 -31.47 3.58
C GLU A 148 18.43 -30.12 4.31
N VAL A 149 18.67 -30.09 5.62
CA VAL A 149 18.76 -28.86 6.41
C VAL A 149 20.02 -28.07 6.04
N ARG A 150 21.15 -28.75 5.83
CA ARG A 150 22.36 -28.14 5.25
C ARG A 150 22.10 -27.65 3.83
N ALA A 151 21.45 -28.43 2.97
CA ALA A 151 21.11 -28.00 1.62
C ALA A 151 20.19 -26.76 1.61
N SER A 152 19.20 -26.68 2.51
CA SER A 152 18.31 -25.52 2.62
C SER A 152 18.97 -24.27 3.24
N LEU A 153 19.97 -24.44 4.11
CA LEU A 153 20.83 -23.35 4.60
C LEU A 153 21.88 -22.90 3.57
N VAL A 154 22.44 -23.85 2.80
CA VAL A 154 23.30 -23.59 1.64
C VAL A 154 22.51 -22.82 0.58
N HIS A 155 21.25 -23.16 0.31
CA HIS A 155 20.40 -22.42 -0.61
C HIS A 155 19.99 -21.00 -0.13
N ARG A 156 20.06 -20.70 1.18
CA ARG A 156 19.95 -19.31 1.70
C ARG A 156 21.25 -18.51 1.55
N THR A 157 22.37 -19.17 1.26
CA THR A 157 23.71 -18.58 1.21
C THR A 157 24.30 -18.53 -0.21
N ASP A 158 23.70 -19.19 -1.22
CA ASP A 158 24.40 -19.46 -2.49
C ASP A 158 24.12 -18.58 -3.71
N LYS A 159 23.27 -17.54 -3.66
CA LYS A 159 23.23 -16.56 -4.76
C LYS A 159 23.23 -15.13 -4.23
N PRO A 160 24.30 -14.35 -4.48
CA PRO A 160 24.29 -12.94 -4.18
C PRO A 160 23.15 -12.29 -4.97
N ALA A 161 22.21 -11.67 -4.26
CA ALA A 161 21.22 -10.74 -4.82
C ALA A 161 21.95 -9.46 -5.27
N THR A 162 22.85 -9.61 -6.23
CA THR A 162 23.71 -8.54 -6.73
C THR A 162 23.41 -8.28 -8.18
N VAL A 163 23.50 -7.00 -8.52
CA VAL A 163 23.27 -6.55 -9.88
C VAL A 163 24.49 -6.90 -10.71
N ALA A 164 24.33 -7.77 -11.70
CA ALA A 164 25.40 -8.33 -12.51
C ALA A 164 25.72 -7.50 -13.77
N GLY A 165 24.75 -6.76 -14.28
CA GLY A 165 24.89 -5.98 -15.50
C GLY A 165 23.59 -5.28 -15.91
N LEU A 166 23.50 -4.93 -17.20
CA LEU A 166 22.33 -4.27 -17.78
C LEU A 166 21.53 -5.24 -18.64
N TYR A 167 20.21 -5.05 -18.66
CA TYR A 167 19.34 -5.62 -19.68
C TYR A 167 18.95 -4.48 -20.64
N VAL A 168 19.47 -4.53 -21.87
CA VAL A 168 19.27 -3.46 -22.86
C VAL A 168 18.03 -3.77 -23.67
N GLU A 169 16.97 -3.00 -23.44
CA GLU A 169 15.63 -3.31 -23.94
C GLU A 169 15.57 -3.37 -25.48
N SER A 170 16.22 -2.42 -26.17
CA SER A 170 16.19 -2.34 -27.64
C SER A 170 16.77 -3.59 -28.31
N SER A 171 17.72 -4.26 -27.65
CA SER A 171 18.36 -5.49 -28.12
C SER A 171 17.84 -6.76 -27.47
N LYS A 172 17.06 -6.63 -26.38
CA LYS A 172 16.61 -7.71 -25.50
C LYS A 172 17.74 -8.61 -24.97
N LYS A 173 18.95 -8.06 -24.84
CA LYS A 173 20.16 -8.78 -24.41
C LYS A 173 20.72 -8.26 -23.09
N LYS A 174 21.36 -9.15 -22.33
CA LYS A 174 22.18 -8.80 -21.18
C LYS A 174 23.55 -8.26 -21.62
N THR A 175 24.03 -7.21 -20.98
CA THR A 175 25.31 -6.53 -21.29
C THR A 175 26.10 -6.33 -19.98
N PRO A 176 27.38 -6.76 -19.90
CA PRO A 176 28.24 -6.51 -18.75
C PRO A 176 28.47 -5.01 -18.52
N PHE A 177 28.78 -4.60 -17.28
CA PHE A 177 28.96 -3.18 -16.95
C PHE A 177 30.07 -2.48 -17.75
N LEU A 178 31.21 -3.15 -17.99
CA LEU A 178 32.32 -2.56 -18.71
C LEU A 178 31.97 -2.35 -20.19
N GLU A 179 31.41 -3.38 -20.84
CA GLU A 179 30.90 -3.29 -22.22
C GLU A 179 29.78 -2.24 -22.35
N ALA A 180 28.90 -2.14 -21.35
CA ALA A 180 27.87 -1.10 -21.31
C ALA A 180 28.46 0.30 -21.21
N ALA A 181 29.57 0.46 -20.48
CA ALA A 181 30.28 1.73 -20.38
C ALA A 181 30.98 2.11 -21.70
N GLU A 182 31.59 1.15 -22.38
CA GLU A 182 32.21 1.35 -23.70
C GLU A 182 31.19 1.73 -24.78
N LYS A 183 30.00 1.13 -24.73
CA LYS A 183 28.88 1.45 -25.63
C LYS A 183 28.14 2.74 -25.25
N GLY A 184 28.51 3.39 -24.14
CA GLY A 184 27.90 4.64 -23.70
C GLY A 184 26.52 4.49 -23.05
N PHE A 185 26.08 3.28 -22.71
CA PHE A 185 24.85 3.08 -21.94
C PHE A 185 24.99 3.50 -20.48
N LEU A 186 26.23 3.53 -19.97
CA LEU A 186 26.54 3.86 -18.59
C LEU A 186 27.86 4.63 -18.49
N ALA A 187 28.00 5.55 -17.54
CA ALA A 187 29.30 6.15 -17.27
C ALA A 187 30.25 5.12 -16.64
N LYS A 188 31.55 5.15 -17.01
CA LYS A 188 32.57 4.24 -16.43
C LYS A 188 32.66 4.33 -14.90
N THR A 189 32.37 5.50 -14.33
CA THR A 189 32.27 5.70 -12.87
C THR A 189 31.11 4.93 -12.25
N TYR A 190 29.96 4.85 -12.92
CA TYR A 190 28.80 4.11 -12.42
C TYR A 190 29.00 2.60 -12.58
N ALA A 191 29.64 2.16 -13.67
CA ALA A 191 30.04 0.77 -13.85
C ALA A 191 30.92 0.29 -12.67
N LEU A 192 31.89 1.12 -12.26
CA LEU A 192 32.72 0.85 -11.10
C LEU A 192 31.92 0.76 -9.79
N GLU A 193 30.91 1.61 -9.58
CA GLU A 193 30.06 1.54 -8.37
C GLU A 193 29.41 0.17 -8.20
N PHE A 194 28.88 -0.41 -9.29
CA PHE A 194 28.26 -1.74 -9.26
C PHE A 194 29.28 -2.88 -9.11
N LEU A 195 30.46 -2.77 -9.74
CA LEU A 195 31.53 -3.74 -9.58
C LEU A 195 32.10 -3.74 -8.15
N GLU A 196 32.23 -2.57 -7.52
CA GLU A 196 32.59 -2.46 -6.10
C GLU A 196 31.52 -3.10 -5.22
N ALA A 197 30.23 -2.94 -5.54
CA ALA A 197 29.14 -3.59 -4.82
C ALA A 197 29.21 -5.11 -4.91
N GLN A 198 29.45 -5.66 -6.11
CA GLN A 198 29.66 -7.11 -6.30
C GLN A 198 30.86 -7.62 -5.48
N ALA A 199 32.02 -6.97 -5.59
CA ALA A 199 33.22 -7.33 -4.83
C ALA A 199 32.96 -7.27 -3.31
N ALA A 200 32.25 -6.24 -2.83
CA ALA A 200 31.89 -6.09 -1.42
C ALA A 200 30.89 -7.14 -0.92
N THR A 201 30.26 -7.87 -1.83
CA THR A 201 29.33 -8.98 -1.54
C THR A 201 29.92 -10.37 -1.79
N GLY A 202 31.21 -10.44 -2.14
CA GLY A 202 32.00 -11.68 -2.10
C GLY A 202 32.71 -12.02 -3.40
N SER A 203 32.13 -11.70 -4.56
CA SER A 203 32.69 -12.07 -5.86
C SER A 203 32.12 -11.22 -6.98
N LEU A 204 32.88 -11.10 -8.07
CA LEU A 204 32.40 -10.52 -9.32
C LEU A 204 31.65 -11.58 -10.12
N VAL A 205 30.70 -11.15 -10.95
CA VAL A 205 29.90 -12.05 -11.78
C VAL A 205 30.40 -12.01 -13.22
N ASP A 206 30.80 -13.16 -13.76
CA ASP A 206 30.95 -13.33 -15.20
C ASP A 206 29.56 -13.45 -15.82
N LEU A 207 29.10 -12.39 -16.50
CA LEU A 207 27.75 -12.36 -17.03
C LEU A 207 27.52 -13.35 -18.18
N ALA A 208 28.58 -13.79 -18.87
CA ALA A 208 28.48 -14.75 -19.96
C ALA A 208 28.14 -16.15 -19.43
N THR A 209 28.85 -16.60 -18.40
CA THR A 209 28.69 -17.94 -17.80
C THR A 209 27.69 -17.96 -16.64
N GLY A 210 27.49 -16.83 -15.97
CA GLY A 210 26.74 -16.74 -14.70
C GLY A 210 27.56 -17.16 -13.48
N GLU A 211 28.84 -17.46 -13.64
CA GLU A 211 29.72 -17.88 -12.54
C GLU A 211 30.26 -16.69 -11.75
N THR A 212 30.48 -16.90 -10.45
CA THR A 212 31.16 -15.95 -9.58
C THR A 212 32.67 -16.18 -9.59
N VAL A 213 33.44 -15.10 -9.71
CA VAL A 213 34.91 -15.11 -9.76
C VAL A 213 35.51 -14.10 -8.79
N SER A 214 36.72 -14.36 -8.32
CA SER A 214 37.49 -13.39 -7.52
C SER A 214 37.92 -12.18 -8.36
N VAL A 215 38.31 -11.08 -7.70
CA VAL A 215 38.81 -9.88 -8.41
C VAL A 215 40.07 -10.21 -9.24
N ALA A 216 40.93 -11.10 -8.73
CA ALA A 216 42.13 -11.54 -9.43
C ALA A 216 41.80 -12.31 -10.72
N GLU A 217 40.89 -13.29 -10.64
CA GLU A 217 40.45 -14.08 -11.80
C GLU A 217 39.68 -13.23 -12.82
N ALA A 218 38.89 -12.25 -12.35
CA ALA A 218 38.17 -11.33 -13.24
C ALA A 218 39.11 -10.47 -14.08
N LEU A 219 40.29 -10.10 -13.56
CA LEU A 219 41.33 -9.39 -14.31
C LEU A 219 41.96 -10.30 -15.37
N GLU A 220 42.23 -11.55 -15.04
CA GLU A 220 42.80 -12.54 -15.98
C GLU A 220 41.83 -12.86 -17.12
N LYS A 221 40.52 -12.97 -16.81
CA LYS A 221 39.46 -13.20 -17.78
C LYS A 221 39.05 -11.94 -18.57
N GLY A 222 39.60 -10.77 -18.24
CA GLY A 222 39.25 -9.49 -18.90
C GLY A 222 37.84 -8.98 -18.60
N ILE A 223 37.22 -9.45 -17.51
CA ILE A 223 35.90 -8.98 -17.06
C ILE A 223 36.00 -7.56 -16.49
N VAL A 224 37.15 -7.22 -15.89
CA VAL A 224 37.46 -5.89 -15.34
C VAL A 224 38.81 -5.38 -15.80
N ASP A 225 38.96 -4.06 -15.88
CA ASP A 225 40.20 -3.40 -16.28
C ASP A 225 41.25 -3.38 -15.14
N LEU A 226 42.53 -3.40 -15.52
CA LEU A 226 43.64 -3.17 -14.57
C LEU A 226 43.50 -1.84 -13.81
N SER A 227 42.91 -0.82 -14.43
CA SER A 227 42.66 0.49 -13.80
C SER A 227 41.72 0.43 -12.59
N MET A 228 40.91 -0.63 -12.46
CA MET A 228 39.95 -0.81 -11.37
C MET A 228 40.47 -1.74 -10.26
N LYS A 229 41.60 -2.43 -10.49
CA LYS A 229 42.15 -3.47 -9.59
C LYS A 229 42.22 -3.01 -8.13
N GLU A 230 42.88 -1.89 -7.85
CA GLU A 230 43.09 -1.44 -6.47
C GLU A 230 41.77 -1.16 -5.74
N LYS A 231 40.79 -0.57 -6.44
CA LYS A 231 39.49 -0.24 -5.85
C LYS A 231 38.64 -1.48 -5.58
N LEU A 232 38.64 -2.44 -6.51
CA LEU A 232 37.91 -3.69 -6.37
C LEU A 232 38.52 -4.60 -5.30
N MET A 233 39.85 -4.70 -5.23
CA MET A 233 40.54 -5.42 -4.15
C MET A 233 40.27 -4.78 -2.78
N GLU A 234 40.16 -3.46 -2.71
CA GLU A 234 39.76 -2.77 -1.48
C GLU A 234 38.31 -3.06 -1.10
N ALA A 235 37.40 -3.18 -2.06
CA ALA A 235 36.00 -3.56 -1.80
C ALA A 235 35.87 -5.03 -1.35
N GLU A 236 36.67 -5.95 -1.90
CA GLU A 236 36.69 -7.38 -1.54
C GLU A 236 37.09 -7.63 -0.07
N LYS A 237 37.81 -6.69 0.57
CA LYS A 237 38.08 -6.70 2.02
C LYS A 237 36.82 -6.64 2.88
N ALA A 238 35.70 -6.17 2.33
CA ALA A 238 34.41 -6.20 3.02
C ALA A 238 33.93 -7.63 3.34
N VAL A 239 34.45 -8.63 2.63
CA VAL A 239 34.16 -10.06 2.85
C VAL A 239 35.32 -10.75 3.55
N SER A 240 36.55 -10.55 3.08
CA SER A 240 37.74 -11.23 3.65
C SER A 240 38.21 -10.66 5.00
N GLY A 241 37.78 -9.44 5.35
CA GLY A 241 38.06 -8.74 6.60
C GLY A 241 39.18 -7.69 6.50
N TYR A 242 39.05 -6.62 7.27
CA TYR A 242 40.08 -5.58 7.39
C TYR A 242 41.07 -5.95 8.50
N ILE A 243 42.34 -6.13 8.15
CA ILE A 243 43.36 -6.56 9.11
C ILE A 243 43.81 -5.36 9.94
N CYS A 244 43.57 -5.39 11.25
CA CYS A 244 44.05 -4.39 12.21
C CYS A 244 44.61 -5.08 13.46
N LYS A 245 45.88 -4.81 13.78
CA LYS A 245 46.57 -5.37 14.97
C LYS A 245 46.44 -6.90 15.07
N GLY A 246 46.54 -7.60 13.93
CA GLY A 246 46.44 -9.06 13.85
C GLY A 246 45.02 -9.64 13.90
N ARG A 247 43.98 -8.81 14.04
CA ARG A 247 42.57 -9.23 14.00
C ARG A 247 41.93 -8.87 12.66
N LYS A 248 40.98 -9.70 12.21
CA LYS A 248 40.14 -9.39 11.05
C LYS A 248 38.88 -8.67 11.52
N LEU A 249 38.70 -7.44 11.08
CA LEU A 249 37.56 -6.61 11.44
C LEU A 249 36.50 -6.66 10.34
N SER A 250 35.22 -6.61 10.76
CA SER A 250 34.10 -6.42 9.83
C SER A 250 34.10 -5.00 9.26
N VAL A 251 33.27 -4.74 8.26
CA VAL A 251 33.13 -3.38 7.67
C VAL A 251 32.76 -2.36 8.75
N PHE A 252 31.78 -2.68 9.61
CA PHE A 252 31.35 -1.79 10.69
C PHE A 252 32.48 -1.53 11.70
N GLN A 253 33.20 -2.57 12.11
CA GLN A 253 34.30 -2.44 13.05
C GLN A 253 35.47 -1.65 12.46
N ALA A 254 35.80 -1.88 11.18
CA ALA A 254 36.83 -1.12 10.46
C ALA A 254 36.45 0.37 10.32
N MET A 255 35.15 0.65 10.17
CA MET A 255 34.63 2.02 10.13
C MET A 255 34.77 2.73 11.49
N GLU A 256 34.47 2.03 12.58
CA GLU A 256 34.62 2.59 13.94
C GLU A 256 36.10 2.78 14.33
N GLU A 257 36.99 1.89 13.89
CA GLU A 257 38.45 2.04 14.01
C GLU A 257 39.05 3.04 13.00
N ARG A 258 38.22 3.70 12.18
CA ARG A 258 38.62 4.70 11.16
C ARG A 258 39.61 4.18 10.11
N ILE A 259 39.60 2.87 9.86
CA ILE A 259 40.37 2.24 8.78
C ILE A 259 39.71 2.55 7.44
N ILE A 260 38.37 2.56 7.42
CA ILE A 260 37.56 3.01 6.30
C ILE A 260 36.78 4.27 6.70
N ASP A 261 36.59 5.17 5.76
CA ASP A 261 35.75 6.35 5.99
C ASP A 261 34.29 5.94 6.19
N ARG A 262 33.55 6.73 6.98
CA ARG A 262 32.16 6.42 7.34
C ARG A 262 31.23 6.35 6.13
N PHE A 263 31.48 7.15 5.10
CA PHE A 263 30.62 7.16 3.91
C PHE A 263 30.79 5.85 3.12
N LYS A 264 32.04 5.44 2.84
CA LYS A 264 32.34 4.17 2.18
C LYS A 264 31.91 2.97 3.01
N GLY A 265 32.14 2.99 4.31
CA GLY A 265 31.69 1.95 5.24
C GLY A 265 30.18 1.76 5.22
N LYS A 266 29.41 2.85 5.36
CA LYS A 266 27.94 2.79 5.28
C LYS A 266 27.44 2.36 3.91
N LYS A 267 28.07 2.81 2.81
CA LYS A 267 27.73 2.36 1.44
C LYS A 267 27.88 0.84 1.31
N ILE A 268 28.97 0.27 1.81
CA ILE A 268 29.20 -1.18 1.77
C ILE A 268 28.18 -1.93 2.65
N LEU A 269 27.93 -1.44 3.87
CA LEU A 269 26.96 -2.03 4.78
C LEU A 269 25.55 -2.02 4.19
N GLU A 270 25.15 -0.93 3.53
CA GLU A 270 23.87 -0.82 2.84
C GLU A 270 23.74 -1.89 1.76
N VAL A 271 24.74 -2.05 0.88
CA VAL A 271 24.77 -3.11 -0.15
C VAL A 271 24.66 -4.51 0.47
N GLN A 272 25.43 -4.80 1.54
CA GLN A 272 25.40 -6.12 2.19
C GLN A 272 24.04 -6.42 2.80
N VAL A 273 23.45 -5.46 3.53
CA VAL A 273 22.11 -5.59 4.11
C VAL A 273 21.05 -5.83 3.02
N SER A 274 21.08 -5.05 1.94
CA SER A 274 20.13 -5.19 0.82
C SER A 274 20.29 -6.50 0.05
N SER A 275 21.48 -7.11 0.07
CA SER A 275 21.78 -8.38 -0.61
C SER A 275 21.67 -9.61 0.29
N GLY A 276 21.08 -9.49 1.48
CA GLY A 276 20.70 -10.63 2.33
C GLY A 276 21.42 -10.75 3.68
N GLY A 277 22.30 -9.80 4.04
CA GLY A 277 22.97 -9.80 5.35
C GLY A 277 24.46 -9.44 5.29
N LEU A 278 25.11 -9.39 6.44
CA LEU A 278 26.50 -8.94 6.58
C LEU A 278 27.48 -10.10 6.55
N PHE A 279 28.72 -9.86 6.13
CA PHE A 279 29.77 -10.88 6.23
C PHE A 279 30.44 -10.87 7.60
N ASN A 280 30.56 -12.05 8.19
CA ASN A 280 31.44 -12.28 9.32
C ASN A 280 32.84 -12.62 8.78
N PRO A 281 33.85 -11.76 8.99
CA PRO A 281 35.19 -11.94 8.41
C PRO A 281 35.99 -13.08 9.06
N GLU A 282 35.58 -13.56 10.24
CA GLU A 282 36.22 -14.69 10.92
C GLU A 282 35.79 -16.02 10.30
N THR A 283 34.49 -16.17 10.04
CA THR A 283 33.91 -17.38 9.43
C THR A 283 33.91 -17.33 7.90
N GLY A 284 33.98 -16.13 7.31
CA GLY A 284 33.80 -15.90 5.88
C GLY A 284 32.35 -16.02 5.40
N MET A 285 31.40 -16.22 6.32
CA MET A 285 30.00 -16.48 5.99
C MET A 285 29.15 -15.22 6.06
N ARG A 286 28.15 -15.15 5.18
CA ARG A 286 27.10 -14.14 5.29
C ARG A 286 26.11 -14.53 6.39
N VAL A 287 25.82 -13.61 7.29
CA VAL A 287 24.87 -13.78 8.40
C VAL A 287 23.70 -12.78 8.27
N PRO A 288 22.47 -13.18 8.62
CA PRO A 288 21.33 -12.27 8.68
C PRO A 288 21.57 -11.08 9.62
N THR A 289 20.89 -9.96 9.34
CA THR A 289 21.06 -8.69 10.07
C THR A 289 20.85 -8.83 11.58
N PHE A 290 19.91 -9.66 12.04
CA PHE A 290 19.67 -9.85 13.47
C PHE A 290 20.84 -10.56 14.18
N ILE A 291 21.50 -11.52 13.52
CA ILE A 291 22.71 -12.16 14.03
C ILE A 291 23.87 -11.17 14.03
N ALA A 292 24.02 -10.40 12.95
CA ALA A 292 25.05 -9.38 12.85
C ALA A 292 24.96 -8.31 13.96
N LEU A 293 23.75 -7.95 14.39
CA LEU A 293 23.53 -7.05 15.53
C LEU A 293 23.99 -7.68 16.85
N ASN A 294 23.64 -8.96 17.09
CA ASN A 294 24.02 -9.68 18.30
C ASN A 294 25.54 -9.90 18.41
N ASP A 295 26.19 -10.19 17.28
CA ASP A 295 27.62 -10.45 17.21
C ASP A 295 28.46 -9.15 17.12
N GLY A 296 27.82 -7.97 17.15
CA GLY A 296 28.50 -6.67 17.06
C GLY A 296 29.17 -6.41 15.70
N LEU A 297 28.73 -7.11 14.65
CA LEU A 297 29.13 -6.85 13.26
C LEU A 297 28.40 -5.64 12.67
N LEU A 298 27.36 -5.16 13.36
CA LEU A 298 26.62 -3.93 13.10
C LEU A 298 25.99 -3.45 14.41
N ASN A 299 25.68 -2.15 14.54
CA ASN A 299 24.82 -1.65 15.63
C ASN A 299 23.47 -1.11 15.11
N LYS A 300 22.52 -0.98 16.03
CA LYS A 300 21.14 -0.59 15.71
C LYS A 300 21.06 0.82 15.14
N GLU A 301 21.87 1.75 15.65
CA GLU A 301 21.94 3.14 15.19
C GLU A 301 22.41 3.22 13.74
N THR A 302 23.47 2.48 13.39
CA THR A 302 23.98 2.47 12.00
C THR A 302 22.95 1.87 11.07
N LEU A 303 22.34 0.73 11.44
CA LEU A 303 21.29 0.08 10.65
C LEU A 303 20.13 1.02 10.33
N GLN A 304 19.63 1.76 11.33
CA GLN A 304 18.56 2.74 11.14
C GLN A 304 18.98 3.92 10.27
N SER A 305 20.28 4.28 10.30
CA SER A 305 20.83 5.40 9.54
C SER A 305 21.23 5.06 8.09
N LEU A 306 21.18 3.79 7.66
CA LEU A 306 21.65 3.39 6.33
C LEU A 306 20.86 4.02 5.18
N HIS A 307 19.59 4.37 5.40
CA HIS A 307 18.75 5.02 4.39
C HIS A 307 18.40 6.48 4.74
N ASP A 308 19.08 7.07 5.70
CA ASP A 308 18.92 8.49 6.05
C ASP A 308 19.78 9.38 5.12
N PRO A 309 19.17 10.22 4.26
CA PRO A 309 19.90 11.01 3.28
C PRO A 309 20.85 12.05 3.89
N VAL A 310 20.67 12.43 5.16
CA VAL A 310 21.54 13.38 5.85
C VAL A 310 22.83 12.69 6.32
N SER A 311 22.71 11.51 6.92
CA SER A 311 23.86 10.78 7.50
C SER A 311 24.45 9.70 6.59
N ASN A 312 23.75 9.32 5.52
CA ASN A 312 24.22 8.42 4.47
C ASN A 312 23.69 8.88 3.10
N PRO A 313 24.38 9.80 2.41
CA PRO A 313 23.99 10.21 1.06
C PRO A 313 23.93 9.02 0.10
N LYS A 314 23.00 9.07 -0.85
CA LYS A 314 22.82 8.04 -1.89
C LYS A 314 24.12 7.78 -2.67
N GLY A 315 24.59 6.53 -2.62
CA GLY A 315 25.93 6.12 -3.06
C GLY A 315 26.02 5.56 -4.49
N PHE A 316 24.89 5.37 -5.16
CA PHE A 316 24.79 4.80 -6.50
C PHE A 316 24.07 5.71 -7.47
N HIS A 317 24.30 5.54 -8.77
CA HIS A 317 23.52 6.18 -9.83
C HIS A 317 22.69 5.14 -10.58
N SER A 318 21.42 5.45 -10.81
CA SER A 318 20.55 4.64 -11.66
C SER A 318 21.04 4.71 -13.12
N PRO A 319 21.36 3.57 -13.77
CA PRO A 319 21.75 3.52 -15.18
C PRO A 319 20.74 4.17 -16.14
N ASP A 320 19.46 4.02 -15.86
CA ASP A 320 18.37 4.50 -16.71
C ASP A 320 18.15 6.03 -16.57
N THR A 321 18.13 6.53 -15.33
CA THR A 321 17.74 7.92 -15.04
C THR A 321 18.90 8.86 -14.72
N GLY A 322 20.09 8.31 -14.42
CA GLY A 322 21.23 9.04 -13.89
C GLY A 322 21.04 9.62 -12.48
N GLN A 323 19.87 9.41 -11.85
CA GLN A 323 19.58 9.93 -10.51
C GLN A 323 20.29 9.11 -9.44
N ARG A 324 20.68 9.78 -8.35
CA ARG A 324 21.29 9.10 -7.19
C ARG A 324 20.25 8.24 -6.49
N ALA A 325 20.62 7.01 -6.14
CA ALA A 325 19.78 6.00 -5.53
C ALA A 325 20.54 5.24 -4.41
N TYR A 326 19.79 4.66 -3.48
CA TYR A 326 20.31 3.58 -2.64
C TYR A 326 20.35 2.28 -3.44
N TYR A 327 21.17 1.31 -3.02
CA TYR A 327 21.28 0.03 -3.71
C TYR A 327 19.97 -0.76 -3.63
N ASP A 328 19.26 -0.72 -2.51
CA ASP A 328 17.94 -1.35 -2.35
C ASP A 328 16.90 -0.77 -3.34
N GLU A 329 16.92 0.53 -3.59
CA GLU A 329 16.08 1.20 -4.59
C GLU A 329 16.37 0.68 -6.00
N ILE A 330 17.64 0.44 -6.34
CA ILE A 330 18.04 -0.11 -7.65
C ILE A 330 17.65 -1.59 -7.76
N LEU A 331 17.88 -2.40 -6.74
CA LEU A 331 17.47 -3.81 -6.71
C LEU A 331 15.96 -3.95 -6.95
N LYS A 332 15.16 -3.09 -6.32
CA LYS A 332 13.71 -3.00 -6.55
C LYS A 332 13.33 -2.64 -7.97
N THR A 333 14.25 -2.22 -8.84
CA THR A 333 14.00 -1.95 -10.27
C THR A 333 14.63 -2.96 -11.22
N CYS A 334 15.35 -3.96 -10.71
CA CYS A 334 16.04 -4.95 -11.52
C CYS A 334 15.11 -6.03 -12.07
N LEU A 335 15.60 -6.70 -13.11
CA LEU A 335 15.05 -7.92 -13.72
C LEU A 335 15.92 -9.11 -13.31
N TYR A 336 15.31 -10.25 -13.01
CA TYR A 336 16.01 -11.50 -12.76
C TYR A 336 16.17 -12.29 -14.07
N ASP A 337 17.40 -12.50 -14.52
CA ASP A 337 17.69 -13.32 -15.70
C ASP A 337 17.78 -14.80 -15.31
N ILE A 338 16.90 -15.62 -15.87
CA ILE A 338 16.87 -17.06 -15.55
C ILE A 338 18.08 -17.82 -16.11
N ASN A 339 18.72 -17.32 -17.18
CA ASN A 339 19.87 -17.98 -17.79
C ASN A 339 21.13 -17.82 -16.94
N GLY A 340 21.43 -16.59 -16.51
CA GLY A 340 22.55 -16.31 -15.63
C GLY A 340 22.24 -16.47 -14.14
N SER A 341 20.96 -16.59 -13.76
CA SER A 341 20.50 -16.52 -12.36
C SER A 341 20.97 -15.25 -11.63
N VAL A 342 20.88 -14.10 -12.30
CA VAL A 342 21.45 -12.82 -11.84
C VAL A 342 20.46 -11.68 -11.98
N PHE A 343 20.67 -10.59 -11.23
CA PHE A 343 19.90 -9.37 -11.42
C PHE A 343 20.52 -8.46 -12.47
N LEU A 344 19.69 -7.90 -13.33
CA LEU A 344 20.06 -6.96 -14.37
C LEU A 344 19.28 -5.67 -14.22
N VAL A 345 19.95 -4.53 -14.38
CA VAL A 345 19.25 -3.24 -14.44
C VAL A 345 18.63 -3.07 -15.82
N PRO A 346 17.31 -2.88 -15.95
CA PRO A 346 16.72 -2.54 -17.24
C PRO A 346 17.22 -1.17 -17.71
N PHE A 347 17.56 -1.07 -18.99
CA PHE A 347 17.93 0.17 -19.66
C PHE A 347 17.18 0.27 -21.00
N GLY A 348 16.43 1.35 -21.20
CA GLY A 348 15.64 1.54 -22.41
C GLY A 348 14.47 2.50 -22.22
N GLU A 349 13.71 2.72 -23.30
CA GLU A 349 12.58 3.64 -23.29
C GLU A 349 11.39 3.13 -22.46
N ARG A 350 11.24 1.80 -22.33
CA ARG A 350 10.14 1.20 -21.56
C ARG A 350 10.65 0.86 -20.16
N HIS A 351 9.98 1.41 -19.16
CA HIS A 351 10.23 1.06 -17.77
C HIS A 351 9.56 -0.27 -17.41
N LEU A 352 10.17 -1.39 -17.81
CA LEU A 352 9.66 -2.77 -17.66
C LEU A 352 9.17 -3.10 -16.24
N THR A 353 9.87 -2.57 -15.23
CA THR A 353 9.60 -2.81 -13.81
C THR A 353 8.62 -1.81 -13.20
N ASN A 354 8.08 -0.86 -13.97
CA ASN A 354 7.06 0.05 -13.48
C ASN A 354 5.70 -0.64 -13.40
N THR A 355 5.11 -0.62 -12.21
CA THR A 355 3.70 -0.97 -12.02
C THR A 355 2.84 0.02 -12.78
N SER A 356 1.90 -0.50 -13.57
CA SER A 356 0.90 0.27 -14.31
C SER A 356 -0.49 -0.20 -13.90
N PRO A 357 -1.50 0.68 -13.89
CA PRO A 357 -2.88 0.25 -13.72
C PRO A 357 -3.33 -0.65 -14.87
N MET A 358 -2.68 -0.58 -16.04
CA MET A 358 -3.02 -1.41 -17.21
C MET A 358 -2.36 -2.80 -17.19
N SER A 359 -1.40 -3.05 -16.28
CA SER A 359 -0.70 -4.33 -16.21
C SER A 359 -0.96 -5.05 -14.89
N PRO A 360 -1.44 -6.30 -14.91
CA PRO A 360 -1.71 -7.06 -13.68
C PRO A 360 -0.41 -7.38 -12.95
N HIS A 361 0.66 -7.63 -13.68
CA HIS A 361 1.95 -8.01 -13.11
C HIS A 361 3.03 -7.02 -13.52
N ARG A 362 4.02 -6.88 -12.65
CA ARG A 362 5.28 -6.23 -12.99
C ARG A 362 6.16 -7.25 -13.72
N MET A 363 6.85 -6.81 -14.76
CA MET A 363 7.87 -7.65 -15.39
C MET A 363 9.11 -7.60 -14.51
N SER A 364 9.48 -8.72 -13.92
CA SER A 364 10.67 -8.82 -13.07
C SER A 364 11.53 -10.04 -13.39
N VAL A 365 11.13 -10.87 -14.35
CA VAL A 365 11.91 -12.02 -14.80
C VAL A 365 12.09 -11.94 -16.30
N VAL A 366 13.29 -12.24 -16.78
CA VAL A 366 13.61 -12.28 -18.20
C VAL A 366 14.37 -13.54 -18.56
N ASN A 367 14.22 -13.95 -19.81
CA ASN A 367 15.09 -14.91 -20.46
C ASN A 367 15.92 -14.17 -21.50
N SER A 368 17.18 -13.89 -21.17
CA SER A 368 18.10 -13.14 -22.04
C SER A 368 18.50 -13.85 -23.34
N SER A 369 18.25 -15.16 -23.50
CA SER A 369 18.65 -15.92 -24.70
C SER A 369 17.60 -15.85 -25.80
N CYS A 370 16.31 -15.77 -25.43
CA CYS A 370 15.21 -15.60 -26.38
C CYS A 370 14.53 -14.22 -26.31
N GLY A 371 14.90 -13.38 -25.34
CA GLY A 371 14.32 -12.06 -25.14
C GLY A 371 12.93 -12.05 -24.51
N SER A 372 12.45 -13.20 -24.00
CA SER A 372 11.16 -13.30 -23.33
C SER A 372 11.18 -12.57 -21.98
N GLU A 373 10.16 -11.76 -21.74
CA GLU A 373 9.91 -11.08 -20.47
C GLU A 373 8.70 -11.75 -19.82
N MET A 374 8.78 -12.03 -18.52
CA MET A 374 7.69 -12.67 -17.77
C MET A 374 7.54 -12.06 -16.36
N SER A 375 6.36 -12.23 -15.80
CA SER A 375 6.13 -11.99 -14.36
C SER A 375 6.80 -13.08 -13.52
N VAL A 376 6.98 -12.79 -12.23
CA VAL A 376 7.53 -13.75 -11.26
C VAL A 376 6.68 -15.02 -11.18
N TYR A 377 5.35 -14.87 -11.21
CA TYR A 377 4.43 -15.99 -11.17
C TYR A 377 4.46 -16.83 -12.45
N GLU A 378 4.49 -16.22 -13.63
CA GLU A 378 4.63 -16.94 -14.91
C GLU A 378 5.93 -17.74 -14.96
N ALA A 379 7.04 -17.16 -14.48
CA ALA A 379 8.31 -17.86 -14.38
C ALA A 379 8.23 -19.08 -13.46
N PHE A 380 7.57 -18.94 -12.31
CA PHE A 380 7.40 -20.03 -11.35
C PHE A 380 6.51 -21.14 -11.89
N LYS A 381 5.36 -20.78 -12.46
CA LYS A 381 4.43 -21.72 -13.10
C LYS A 381 5.06 -22.44 -14.29
N GLY A 382 5.88 -21.73 -15.06
CA GLY A 382 6.69 -22.28 -16.16
C GLY A 382 7.89 -23.13 -15.70
N LYS A 383 8.11 -23.28 -14.38
CA LYS A 383 9.25 -23.97 -13.77
C LYS A 383 10.62 -23.40 -14.17
N HIS A 384 10.66 -22.13 -14.58
CA HIS A 384 11.89 -21.41 -14.88
C HIS A 384 12.63 -20.96 -13.62
N ILE A 385 11.89 -20.78 -12.52
CA ILE A 385 12.45 -20.48 -11.19
C ILE A 385 11.89 -21.43 -10.14
N ASN A 386 12.66 -21.68 -9.09
CA ASN A 386 12.22 -22.49 -7.96
C ASN A 386 11.34 -21.69 -6.99
N LYS A 387 10.69 -22.39 -6.04
CA LYS A 387 9.78 -21.77 -5.05
C LYS A 387 10.48 -20.71 -4.20
N ASN A 388 11.75 -20.90 -3.83
CA ASN A 388 12.49 -19.94 -3.00
C ASN A 388 12.75 -18.63 -3.75
N THR A 389 13.20 -18.70 -5.00
CA THR A 389 13.40 -17.54 -5.87
C THR A 389 12.07 -16.83 -6.13
N TYR A 390 10.99 -17.58 -6.38
CA TYR A 390 9.65 -17.03 -6.51
C TYR A 390 9.25 -16.21 -5.27
N LEU A 391 9.31 -16.79 -4.07
CA LEU A 391 8.94 -16.10 -2.83
C LEU A 391 9.80 -14.84 -2.58
N PHE A 392 11.11 -14.94 -2.82
CA PHE A 392 12.02 -13.81 -2.68
C PHE A 392 11.63 -12.66 -3.60
N LEU A 393 11.41 -12.94 -4.90
CA LEU A 393 11.04 -11.92 -5.87
C LEU A 393 9.65 -11.33 -5.56
N SER A 394 8.66 -12.15 -5.21
CA SER A 394 7.30 -11.69 -4.89
C SER A 394 7.25 -10.76 -3.68
N GLN A 395 8.08 -10.99 -2.66
CA GLN A 395 8.25 -10.10 -1.50
C GLN A 395 8.87 -8.75 -1.88
N GLN A 396 9.74 -8.72 -2.89
CA GLN A 396 10.30 -7.46 -3.38
C GLN A 396 9.29 -6.68 -4.22
N GLU A 397 8.35 -7.35 -4.89
CA GLU A 397 7.34 -6.72 -5.74
C GLU A 397 6.15 -6.15 -4.99
N SER A 398 5.67 -6.87 -3.97
CA SER A 398 4.41 -6.61 -3.27
C SER A 398 4.58 -6.67 -1.76
N ASN A 399 3.68 -6.02 -1.02
CA ASN A 399 3.66 -6.06 0.44
C ASN A 399 2.25 -6.43 0.91
N TRP A 400 1.90 -7.70 0.71
CA TRP A 400 0.61 -8.24 1.10
C TRP A 400 0.50 -8.38 2.61
N GLN A 401 -0.64 -7.95 3.14
CA GLN A 401 -1.01 -8.06 4.55
C GLN A 401 -2.43 -8.59 4.63
N GLU A 402 -2.69 -9.49 5.58
CA GLU A 402 -4.03 -10.00 5.84
C GLU A 402 -4.71 -9.19 6.95
N ASN A 403 -5.92 -8.74 6.67
CA ASN A 403 -6.79 -8.05 7.60
C ASN A 403 -8.12 -8.82 7.68
N SER A 404 -8.66 -8.98 8.89
CA SER A 404 -10.00 -9.55 9.09
C SER A 404 -10.98 -8.45 9.47
N LEU A 405 -12.18 -8.51 8.89
CA LEU A 405 -13.30 -7.64 9.22
C LEU A 405 -14.50 -8.52 9.57
N VAL A 406 -15.08 -8.30 10.74
CA VAL A 406 -16.33 -8.95 11.14
C VAL A 406 -17.47 -8.10 10.59
N ASP A 407 -18.32 -8.70 9.75
CA ASP A 407 -19.50 -8.01 9.25
C ASP A 407 -20.53 -7.79 10.39
N PRO A 408 -21.49 -6.86 10.22
CA PRO A 408 -22.54 -6.63 11.23
C PRO A 408 -23.41 -7.87 11.53
N SER A 409 -23.33 -8.91 10.69
CA SER A 409 -24.02 -10.18 10.83
C SER A 409 -23.21 -11.21 11.64
N GLY A 410 -22.00 -10.87 12.07
CA GLY A 410 -21.10 -11.72 12.85
C GLY A 410 -20.20 -12.64 12.02
N ASN A 411 -20.24 -12.59 10.69
CA ASN A 411 -19.35 -13.38 9.85
C ASN A 411 -18.00 -12.68 9.69
N SER A 412 -16.93 -13.42 9.89
CA SER A 412 -15.57 -12.93 9.61
C SER A 412 -15.29 -12.99 8.11
N ARG A 413 -14.92 -11.87 7.52
CA ARG A 413 -14.37 -11.78 6.15
C ARG A 413 -12.89 -11.46 6.21
N HIS A 414 -12.11 -12.15 5.39
CA HIS A 414 -10.66 -12.01 5.33
C HIS A 414 -10.27 -11.31 4.04
N PHE A 415 -9.50 -10.23 4.20
CA PHE A 415 -9.01 -9.42 3.10
C PHE A 415 -7.49 -9.46 3.08
N ILE A 416 -6.90 -9.81 1.94
CA ILE A 416 -5.49 -9.58 1.70
C ILE A 416 -5.32 -8.27 0.94
N THR A 417 -4.44 -7.40 1.43
CA THR A 417 -4.23 -6.05 0.91
C THR A 417 -2.75 -5.83 0.61
N ASP A 418 -2.43 -5.45 -0.61
CA ASP A 418 -1.07 -5.02 -0.97
C ASP A 418 -0.94 -3.53 -0.65
N ALA A 419 -0.23 -3.22 0.44
CA ALA A 419 -0.03 -1.86 0.91
C ALA A 419 0.66 -0.96 -0.12
N ARG A 420 1.45 -1.56 -1.03
CA ARG A 420 2.21 -0.85 -2.07
C ARG A 420 1.31 -0.43 -3.22
N SER A 421 0.64 -1.36 -3.89
CA SER A 421 -0.21 -1.04 -5.06
C SER A 421 -1.61 -0.55 -4.68
N GLY A 422 -2.05 -0.79 -3.45
CA GLY A 422 -3.41 -0.52 -2.97
C GLY A 422 -4.43 -1.56 -3.40
N ARG A 423 -4.02 -2.71 -3.95
CA ARG A 423 -4.94 -3.79 -4.30
C ARG A 423 -5.45 -4.50 -3.06
N GLN A 424 -6.71 -4.90 -3.10
CA GLN A 424 -7.34 -5.70 -2.05
C GLN A 424 -8.13 -6.86 -2.67
N LEU A 425 -8.07 -8.03 -2.03
CA LEU A 425 -8.82 -9.23 -2.40
C LEU A 425 -9.55 -9.78 -1.17
N CYS A 426 -10.82 -10.10 -1.34
CA CYS A 426 -11.64 -10.79 -0.33
C CYS A 426 -11.58 -12.30 -0.57
N LEU A 427 -11.09 -13.07 0.39
CA LEU A 427 -10.90 -14.52 0.24
C LEU A 427 -12.24 -15.25 0.12
N GLU A 428 -13.25 -14.86 0.88
CA GLU A 428 -14.60 -15.44 0.79
C GLU A 428 -15.28 -15.11 -0.56
N SER A 429 -15.02 -13.91 -1.09
CA SER A 429 -15.50 -13.54 -2.42
C SER A 429 -14.80 -14.39 -3.50
N ALA A 430 -13.50 -14.64 -3.36
CA ALA A 430 -12.76 -15.50 -4.28
C ALA A 430 -13.24 -16.96 -4.24
N LEU A 431 -13.59 -17.48 -3.06
CA LEU A 431 -14.19 -18.81 -2.89
C LEU A 431 -15.57 -18.89 -3.55
N SER A 432 -16.45 -17.92 -3.29
CA SER A 432 -17.81 -17.92 -3.86
C SER A 432 -17.82 -17.80 -5.38
N GLN A 433 -16.87 -17.03 -5.95
CA GLN A 433 -16.69 -16.88 -7.39
C GLN A 433 -15.82 -17.98 -8.03
N ARG A 434 -15.35 -18.96 -7.24
CA ARG A 434 -14.49 -20.08 -7.67
C ARG A 434 -13.15 -19.67 -8.29
N PHE A 435 -12.64 -18.49 -7.93
CA PHE A 435 -11.24 -18.12 -8.23
C PHE A 435 -10.27 -18.79 -7.26
N LEU A 436 -10.75 -19.18 -6.08
CA LEU A 436 -10.02 -19.92 -5.07
C LEU A 436 -10.78 -21.20 -4.74
N GLU A 437 -10.07 -22.32 -4.60
CA GLU A 437 -10.63 -23.58 -4.15
C GLU A 437 -10.53 -23.71 -2.62
N MET A 438 -11.42 -24.51 -2.00
CA MET A 438 -11.41 -24.67 -0.55
C MET A 438 -10.12 -25.34 -0.05
N SER A 439 -9.56 -26.29 -0.79
CA SER A 439 -8.29 -26.96 -0.48
C SER A 439 -7.09 -26.00 -0.47
N GLU A 440 -7.07 -25.02 -1.39
CA GLU A 440 -6.05 -23.98 -1.46
C GLU A 440 -6.20 -22.99 -0.29
N PHE A 441 -7.43 -22.63 0.05
CA PHE A 441 -7.71 -21.82 1.23
C PHE A 441 -7.24 -22.53 2.51
N GLU A 442 -7.56 -23.81 2.70
CA GLU A 442 -7.08 -24.61 3.84
C GLU A 442 -5.54 -24.72 3.87
N SER A 443 -4.90 -24.87 2.70
CA SER A 443 -3.44 -24.86 2.57
C SER A 443 -2.82 -23.52 2.95
N TYR A 444 -3.50 -22.41 2.64
CA TYR A 444 -3.09 -21.08 3.09
C TYR A 444 -3.27 -20.92 4.60
N ARG A 445 -4.42 -21.32 5.16
CA ARG A 445 -4.71 -21.24 6.61
C ARG A 445 -3.77 -22.10 7.46
N SER A 446 -3.28 -23.22 6.92
CA SER A 446 -2.27 -24.08 7.56
C SER A 446 -0.82 -23.63 7.33
N GLY A 447 -0.60 -22.56 6.55
CA GLY A 447 0.73 -22.00 6.28
C GLY A 447 1.53 -22.74 5.21
N LEU A 448 0.93 -23.68 4.48
CA LEU A 448 1.58 -24.38 3.36
C LEU A 448 1.71 -23.48 2.11
N LEU A 449 0.72 -22.62 1.89
CA LEU A 449 0.76 -21.55 0.90
C LEU A 449 1.05 -20.22 1.57
N SER A 450 1.94 -19.44 0.97
CA SER A 450 2.18 -18.06 1.35
C SER A 450 1.07 -17.13 0.85
N ILE A 451 0.99 -15.93 1.45
CA ILE A 451 0.08 -14.87 1.01
C ILE A 451 0.31 -14.44 -0.45
N HIS A 452 1.54 -14.60 -0.96
CA HIS A 452 1.87 -14.31 -2.35
C HIS A 452 1.30 -15.38 -3.29
N GLU A 453 1.42 -16.66 -2.90
CA GLU A 453 0.90 -17.77 -3.70
C GLU A 453 -0.62 -17.70 -3.83
N ILE A 454 -1.34 -17.44 -2.73
CA ILE A 454 -2.81 -17.34 -2.79
C ILE A 454 -3.26 -16.13 -3.61
N ALA A 455 -2.58 -14.98 -3.51
CA ALA A 455 -2.86 -13.81 -4.33
C ALA A 455 -2.69 -14.11 -5.82
N ASP A 456 -1.57 -14.73 -6.20
CA ASP A 456 -1.29 -15.07 -7.60
C ASP A 456 -2.23 -16.15 -8.14
N ILE A 457 -2.63 -17.14 -7.33
CA ILE A 457 -3.65 -18.12 -7.71
C ILE A 457 -4.95 -17.40 -8.09
N ILE A 458 -5.43 -16.49 -7.23
CA ILE A 458 -6.63 -15.70 -7.48
C ILE A 458 -6.47 -14.88 -8.76
N PHE A 459 -5.36 -14.15 -8.92
CA PHE A 459 -5.11 -13.34 -10.12
C PHE A 459 -5.02 -14.16 -11.39
N SER A 460 -4.44 -15.37 -11.33
CA SER A 460 -4.29 -16.24 -12.50
C SER A 460 -5.61 -16.79 -13.03
N ARG A 461 -6.64 -16.87 -12.17
CA ARG A 461 -7.97 -17.40 -12.50
C ARG A 461 -9.02 -16.30 -12.69
N ARG A 462 -8.77 -15.09 -12.17
CA ARG A 462 -9.68 -13.95 -12.29
C ARG A 462 -9.55 -13.30 -13.66
N VAL A 463 -10.63 -13.32 -14.43
CA VAL A 463 -10.74 -12.52 -15.67
C VAL A 463 -11.40 -11.20 -15.33
N VAL A 464 -10.65 -10.11 -15.46
CA VAL A 464 -11.17 -8.75 -15.26
C VAL A 464 -11.57 -8.17 -16.60
N VAL A 465 -12.83 -7.77 -16.73
CA VAL A 465 -13.38 -7.14 -17.93
C VAL A 465 -13.49 -5.64 -17.67
N GLU A 466 -13.10 -4.82 -18.65
CA GLU A 466 -13.25 -3.37 -18.59
C GLU A 466 -14.74 -2.99 -18.53
N ASP A 467 -15.14 -2.25 -17.48
CA ASP A 467 -16.49 -1.69 -17.38
C ASP A 467 -16.54 -0.44 -18.28
N VAL A 468 -16.98 -0.62 -19.53
CA VAL A 468 -17.12 0.48 -20.51
C VAL A 468 -17.97 1.64 -19.99
N ASN A 469 -18.88 1.36 -19.05
CA ASN A 469 -19.79 2.29 -18.41
C ASN A 469 -19.25 2.79 -17.05
N SER A 470 -17.99 2.52 -16.73
CA SER A 470 -17.37 2.94 -15.48
C SER A 470 -17.24 4.47 -15.45
N PRO A 471 -17.69 5.14 -14.37
CA PRO A 471 -17.23 6.49 -14.08
C PRO A 471 -15.74 6.45 -13.71
N ILE A 472 -15.13 7.62 -13.51
CA ILE A 472 -13.78 7.67 -12.92
C ILE A 472 -13.89 7.21 -11.46
N ALA A 473 -13.49 5.97 -11.19
CA ALA A 473 -13.64 5.30 -9.90
C ALA A 473 -12.64 5.78 -8.84
N GLY A 474 -11.46 6.25 -9.27
CA GLY A 474 -10.42 6.69 -8.35
C GLY A 474 -9.26 7.35 -9.08
N LEU A 475 -8.15 7.50 -8.35
CA LEU A 475 -6.92 8.09 -8.85
C LEU A 475 -5.79 7.07 -8.87
N TRP A 476 -4.94 7.15 -9.89
CA TRP A 476 -3.65 6.46 -9.91
C TRP A 476 -2.54 7.46 -9.58
N ASP A 477 -1.93 7.34 -8.39
CA ASP A 477 -0.78 8.16 -8.03
C ASP A 477 0.46 7.61 -8.75
N ILE A 478 0.90 8.33 -9.79
CA ILE A 478 2.05 7.94 -10.62
C ILE A 478 3.35 7.93 -9.80
N THR A 479 3.47 8.82 -8.81
CA THR A 479 4.68 8.95 -8.00
C THR A 479 4.80 7.80 -7.00
N ARG A 480 3.70 7.45 -6.33
CA ARG A 480 3.67 6.36 -5.34
C ARG A 480 3.36 4.99 -5.94
N LYS A 481 2.96 4.94 -7.22
CA LYS A 481 2.51 3.73 -7.93
C LYS A 481 1.37 3.02 -7.17
N LYS A 482 0.40 3.81 -6.71
CA LYS A 482 -0.65 3.36 -5.79
C LYS A 482 -2.03 3.85 -6.23
N ARG A 483 -3.04 2.98 -6.08
CA ARG A 483 -4.46 3.32 -6.24
C ARG A 483 -4.95 4.11 -5.02
N LEU A 484 -5.68 5.19 -5.28
CA LEU A 484 -6.29 6.03 -4.25
C LEU A 484 -7.78 6.17 -4.54
N SER A 485 -8.61 6.06 -3.49
CA SER A 485 -9.99 6.54 -3.58
C SER A 485 -10.00 8.06 -3.81
N VAL A 486 -11.10 8.59 -4.34
CA VAL A 486 -11.23 10.04 -4.57
C VAL A 486 -11.06 10.83 -3.25
N LEU A 487 -11.61 10.31 -2.14
CA LEU A 487 -11.43 10.91 -0.82
C LEU A 487 -9.97 10.87 -0.35
N GLN A 488 -9.28 9.74 -0.50
CA GLN A 488 -7.86 9.65 -0.16
C GLN A 488 -7.03 10.63 -1.01
N GLY A 489 -7.35 10.76 -2.29
CA GLY A 489 -6.73 11.74 -3.18
C GLY A 489 -6.92 13.18 -2.69
N LEU A 490 -8.12 13.53 -2.22
CA LEU A 490 -8.43 14.83 -1.64
C LEU A 490 -7.65 15.07 -0.34
N GLN A 491 -7.70 14.13 0.59
CA GLN A 491 -7.00 14.21 1.89
C GLN A 491 -5.48 14.31 1.73
N GLN A 492 -4.91 13.66 0.71
CA GLN A 492 -3.47 13.69 0.44
C GLN A 492 -3.03 14.91 -0.40
N GLY A 493 -3.97 15.76 -0.83
CA GLY A 493 -3.72 16.96 -1.65
C GLY A 493 -3.31 16.64 -3.09
N VAL A 494 -3.69 15.46 -3.59
CA VAL A 494 -3.43 15.03 -4.98
C VAL A 494 -4.44 15.67 -5.93
N THR A 495 -5.69 15.82 -5.49
CA THR A 495 -6.79 16.48 -6.19
C THR A 495 -7.41 17.57 -5.31
N ASP A 496 -8.02 18.58 -5.93
CA ASP A 496 -8.74 19.63 -5.22
C ASP A 496 -10.18 19.22 -4.86
N ARG A 497 -10.82 19.97 -3.95
CA ARG A 497 -12.17 19.67 -3.45
C ARG A 497 -13.25 19.72 -4.54
N VAL A 498 -13.14 20.63 -5.51
CA VAL A 498 -14.13 20.77 -6.58
C VAL A 498 -14.06 19.56 -7.49
N THR A 499 -12.85 19.19 -7.93
CA THR A 499 -12.61 18.00 -8.74
C THR A 499 -13.07 16.74 -8.01
N ALA A 500 -12.68 16.56 -6.74
CA ALA A 500 -13.08 15.41 -5.93
C ALA A 500 -14.61 15.27 -5.83
N LEU A 501 -15.32 16.37 -5.54
CA LEU A 501 -16.77 16.37 -5.44
C LEU A 501 -17.41 15.96 -6.77
N ARG A 502 -16.98 16.53 -7.90
CA ARG A 502 -17.52 16.19 -9.23
C ARG A 502 -17.29 14.72 -9.61
N LEU A 503 -16.14 14.16 -9.26
CA LEU A 503 -15.88 12.73 -9.47
C LEU A 503 -16.82 11.88 -8.61
N LEU A 504 -17.01 12.21 -7.32
CA LEU A 504 -17.91 11.46 -6.43
C LEU A 504 -19.39 11.61 -6.81
N GLU A 505 -19.81 12.79 -7.25
CA GLU A 505 -21.16 13.02 -7.80
C GLU A 505 -21.42 12.09 -8.99
N SER A 506 -20.45 11.98 -9.91
CA SER A 506 -20.57 11.09 -11.06
C SER A 506 -20.67 9.61 -10.66
N GLN A 507 -19.95 9.20 -9.61
CA GLN A 507 -20.03 7.83 -9.08
C GLN A 507 -21.39 7.55 -8.44
N ALA A 508 -21.86 8.45 -7.57
CA ALA A 508 -23.13 8.32 -6.89
C ALA A 508 -24.31 8.21 -7.86
N CYS A 509 -24.32 8.99 -8.95
CA CYS A 509 -25.40 8.95 -9.94
C CYS A 509 -25.27 7.85 -11.00
N THR A 510 -24.24 7.00 -10.96
CA THR A 510 -24.01 5.93 -11.96
C THR A 510 -23.84 4.53 -11.36
N GLY A 511 -24.20 4.36 -10.08
CA GLY A 511 -24.23 3.05 -9.43
C GLY A 511 -23.80 3.03 -7.97
N GLY A 512 -23.11 4.07 -7.52
CA GLY A 512 -22.57 4.17 -6.16
C GLY A 512 -21.09 4.49 -6.13
N ILE A 513 -20.57 4.72 -4.93
CA ILE A 513 -19.18 5.09 -4.70
C ILE A 513 -18.29 3.90 -4.99
N CYS A 514 -17.30 4.11 -5.86
CA CYS A 514 -16.39 3.06 -6.28
C CYS A 514 -15.24 2.91 -5.27
N ASP A 515 -14.94 1.67 -4.88
CA ASP A 515 -13.70 1.33 -4.19
C ASP A 515 -12.65 0.86 -5.21
N PRO A 516 -11.63 1.67 -5.53
CA PRO A 516 -10.60 1.27 -6.48
C PRO A 516 -9.68 0.15 -5.97
N SER A 517 -9.76 -0.21 -4.68
CA SER A 517 -8.95 -1.27 -4.06
C SER A 517 -9.54 -2.65 -4.34
N THR A 518 -10.87 -2.77 -4.28
CA THR A 518 -11.62 -4.04 -4.44
C THR A 518 -12.31 -4.15 -5.80
N GLY A 519 -12.69 -3.01 -6.39
CA GLY A 519 -13.53 -2.92 -7.58
C GLY A 519 -15.03 -2.91 -7.28
N GLU A 520 -15.42 -2.93 -6.00
CA GLU A 520 -16.83 -2.91 -5.60
C GLU A 520 -17.42 -1.48 -5.67
N LYS A 521 -18.73 -1.38 -5.95
CA LYS A 521 -19.51 -0.14 -5.85
C LYS A 521 -20.39 -0.21 -4.60
N HIS A 522 -20.43 0.86 -3.82
CA HIS A 522 -21.13 0.91 -2.54
C HIS A 522 -22.15 2.05 -2.48
N THR A 523 -23.21 1.82 -1.72
CA THR A 523 -24.14 2.91 -1.32
C THR A 523 -23.39 3.97 -0.53
N LEU A 524 -23.93 5.19 -0.44
CA LEU A 524 -23.32 6.26 0.33
C LEU A 524 -23.13 5.87 1.81
N SER A 525 -24.07 5.10 2.36
CA SER A 525 -24.01 4.62 3.75
C SER A 525 -22.89 3.60 3.98
N ASP A 526 -22.68 2.68 3.05
CA ASP A 526 -21.62 1.68 3.18
C ASP A 526 -20.25 2.26 2.85
N ALA A 527 -20.18 3.16 1.86
CA ALA A 527 -18.98 3.91 1.51
C ALA A 527 -18.45 4.73 2.69
N LEU A 528 -19.35 5.36 3.46
CA LEU A 528 -19.01 6.07 4.69
C LEU A 528 -18.38 5.12 5.74
N LYS A 529 -19.01 3.97 6.02
CA LYS A 529 -18.48 2.97 6.99
C LYS A 529 -17.11 2.45 6.59
N ARG A 530 -16.85 2.34 5.29
CA ARG A 530 -15.57 1.90 4.71
C ARG A 530 -14.53 3.01 4.59
N GLY A 531 -14.86 4.25 4.98
CA GLY A 531 -13.96 5.39 4.89
C GLY A 531 -13.67 5.86 3.45
N LEU A 532 -14.54 5.55 2.49
CA LEU A 532 -14.48 6.05 1.11
C LEU A 532 -15.14 7.43 0.98
N LEU A 533 -15.96 7.82 1.96
CA LEU A 533 -16.61 9.12 2.10
C LEU A 533 -16.49 9.63 3.54
N ASP A 534 -16.63 10.95 3.71
CA ASP A 534 -16.92 11.59 5.00
C ASP A 534 -18.39 12.04 5.06
N GLU A 535 -18.87 12.42 6.26
CA GLU A 535 -20.27 12.83 6.45
C GLU A 535 -20.65 14.07 5.64
N ALA A 536 -19.70 15.00 5.46
CA ALA A 536 -19.96 16.23 4.71
C ALA A 536 -20.19 15.93 3.21
N LEU A 537 -19.36 15.09 2.62
CA LEU A 537 -19.51 14.62 1.24
C LEU A 537 -20.76 13.76 1.09
N LYS A 538 -21.06 12.87 2.04
CA LYS A 538 -22.29 12.06 2.01
C LYS A 538 -23.54 12.93 1.90
N GLN A 539 -23.65 13.99 2.72
CA GLN A 539 -24.78 14.92 2.64
C GLN A 539 -24.87 15.63 1.28
N GLN A 540 -23.73 16.01 0.70
CA GLN A 540 -23.68 16.66 -0.61
C GLN A 540 -24.05 15.71 -1.77
N LEU A 541 -23.83 14.40 -1.60
CA LEU A 541 -24.01 13.39 -2.65
C LEU A 541 -25.40 12.73 -2.65
N GLN A 542 -26.22 12.97 -1.63
CA GLN A 542 -27.51 12.29 -1.46
C GLN A 542 -28.44 12.45 -2.67
N GLN A 543 -28.54 13.66 -3.23
CA GLN A 543 -29.36 13.94 -4.42
C GLN A 543 -28.87 13.19 -5.68
N PHE A 544 -27.58 12.82 -5.72
CA PHE A 544 -26.99 12.08 -6.84
C PHE A 544 -27.23 10.57 -6.70
N GLU A 545 -27.18 10.02 -5.48
CA GLU A 545 -27.60 8.63 -5.23
C GLU A 545 -29.10 8.45 -5.50
N GLU A 546 -29.94 9.43 -5.14
CA GLU A 546 -31.36 9.46 -5.49
C GLU A 546 -31.58 9.53 -7.01
N ALA A 547 -30.73 10.26 -7.75
CA ALA A 547 -30.79 10.28 -9.21
C ALA A 547 -30.49 8.91 -9.87
N PHE A 548 -29.74 8.03 -9.19
CA PHE A 548 -29.51 6.65 -9.62
C PHE A 548 -30.62 5.69 -9.13
N ASN A 549 -31.05 5.85 -7.87
CA ASN A 549 -32.07 4.99 -7.28
C ASN A 549 -33.49 5.28 -7.76
N GLY A 550 -33.73 6.52 -8.19
CA GLY A 550 -35.03 7.08 -8.51
C GLY A 550 -35.54 7.98 -7.40
N ILE A 551 -36.09 9.13 -7.78
CA ILE A 551 -36.57 10.14 -6.82
C ILE A 551 -38.02 9.80 -6.47
N THR A 552 -38.28 9.45 -5.22
CA THR A 552 -39.64 9.10 -4.78
C THR A 552 -40.48 10.36 -4.58
N HIS A 553 -41.58 10.45 -5.31
CA HIS A 553 -42.55 11.51 -5.13
C HIS A 553 -43.22 11.39 -3.74
N PRO A 554 -43.16 12.42 -2.86
CA PRO A 554 -43.59 12.29 -1.46
C PRO A 554 -45.06 11.90 -1.28
N GLN A 555 -45.95 12.39 -2.14
CA GLN A 555 -47.41 12.15 -2.04
C GLN A 555 -47.89 10.90 -2.78
N THR A 556 -47.30 10.58 -3.94
CA THR A 556 -47.76 9.46 -4.78
C THR A 556 -46.97 8.18 -4.58
N GLY A 557 -45.79 8.26 -3.95
CA GLY A 557 -44.85 7.14 -3.84
C GLY A 557 -44.24 6.70 -5.17
N LYS A 558 -44.56 7.39 -6.27
CA LYS A 558 -44.06 7.06 -7.60
C LYS A 558 -42.57 7.38 -7.70
N VAL A 559 -41.81 6.46 -8.27
CA VAL A 559 -40.39 6.66 -8.58
C VAL A 559 -40.28 7.49 -9.87
N LEU A 560 -39.57 8.62 -9.77
CA LEU A 560 -39.36 9.54 -10.89
C LEU A 560 -37.94 9.41 -11.43
N SER A 561 -37.81 9.50 -12.76
CA SER A 561 -36.52 9.68 -13.44
C SER A 561 -35.97 11.10 -13.24
N ILE A 562 -34.69 11.33 -13.56
CA ILE A 562 -34.03 12.64 -13.44
C ILE A 562 -34.85 13.75 -14.11
N PHE A 563 -35.28 13.55 -15.36
CA PHE A 563 -36.00 14.59 -16.10
C PHE A 563 -37.41 14.82 -15.58
N GLN A 564 -38.11 13.79 -15.13
CA GLN A 564 -39.43 13.94 -14.49
C GLN A 564 -39.30 14.71 -13.17
N ALA A 565 -38.32 14.37 -12.34
CA ALA A 565 -38.08 15.08 -11.08
C ALA A 565 -37.68 16.55 -11.30
N VAL A 566 -36.94 16.87 -12.36
CA VAL A 566 -36.63 18.26 -12.73
C VAL A 566 -37.88 19.01 -13.21
N GLN A 567 -38.76 18.37 -13.99
CA GLN A 567 -40.02 18.98 -14.44
C GLN A 567 -40.98 19.26 -13.28
N GLU A 568 -41.02 18.35 -12.30
CA GLU A 568 -41.85 18.44 -11.10
C GLU A 568 -41.17 19.25 -9.96
N ASN A 569 -39.99 19.82 -10.19
CA ASN A 569 -39.18 20.62 -9.24
C ASN A 569 -38.73 19.89 -7.97
N PHE A 570 -38.67 18.55 -7.98
CA PHE A 570 -38.06 17.75 -6.91
C PHE A 570 -36.54 17.69 -7.00
N LEU A 571 -35.97 17.97 -8.19
CA LEU A 571 -34.52 18.03 -8.40
C LEU A 571 -34.13 19.39 -9.02
N PRO A 572 -33.13 20.10 -8.47
CA PRO A 572 -32.63 21.34 -9.06
C PRO A 572 -32.15 21.12 -10.49
N LYS A 573 -32.43 22.08 -11.39
CA LYS A 573 -32.11 21.97 -12.83
C LYS A 573 -30.62 21.76 -13.09
N ASP A 574 -29.75 22.39 -12.31
CA ASP A 574 -28.29 22.27 -12.46
C ASP A 574 -27.79 20.88 -12.03
N VAL A 575 -28.34 20.31 -10.96
CA VAL A 575 -28.04 18.95 -10.48
C VAL A 575 -28.54 17.94 -11.50
N GLY A 576 -29.79 18.06 -11.95
CA GLY A 576 -30.37 17.18 -12.95
C GLY A 576 -29.60 17.20 -14.27
N PHE A 577 -29.13 18.37 -14.72
CA PHE A 577 -28.29 18.47 -15.90
C PHE A 577 -26.95 17.73 -15.73
N ARG A 578 -26.27 17.90 -14.60
CA ARG A 578 -25.02 17.18 -14.32
C ARG A 578 -25.21 15.67 -14.21
N CYS A 579 -26.25 15.20 -13.52
CA CYS A 579 -26.56 13.77 -13.44
C CYS A 579 -26.80 13.18 -14.83
N ALA A 580 -27.57 13.88 -15.67
CA ALA A 580 -27.82 13.45 -17.04
C ALA A 580 -26.52 13.41 -17.87
N GLU A 581 -25.67 14.44 -17.76
CA GLU A 581 -24.36 14.48 -18.42
C GLU A 581 -23.48 13.29 -18.01
N PHE A 582 -23.34 13.03 -16.70
CA PHE A 582 -22.54 11.92 -16.19
C PHE A 582 -23.07 10.55 -16.63
N GLN A 583 -24.39 10.34 -16.59
CA GLN A 583 -25.00 9.08 -17.02
C GLN A 583 -24.82 8.85 -18.52
N LEU A 584 -25.03 9.88 -19.36
CA LEU A 584 -24.84 9.80 -20.80
C LEU A 584 -23.39 9.50 -21.17
N LEU A 585 -22.43 10.18 -20.55
CA LEU A 585 -21.00 9.94 -20.79
C LEU A 585 -20.51 8.57 -20.29
N THR A 586 -21.29 7.90 -19.43
CA THR A 586 -21.04 6.54 -18.93
C THR A 586 -21.96 5.49 -19.55
N GLY A 587 -22.53 5.76 -20.72
CA GLY A 587 -23.24 4.75 -21.54
C GLY A 587 -24.73 4.97 -21.74
N GLY A 588 -25.36 5.94 -21.07
CA GLY A 588 -26.78 6.25 -21.26
C GLY A 588 -27.50 6.59 -19.96
N LEU A 589 -28.68 7.20 -20.10
CA LEU A 589 -29.53 7.59 -18.98
C LEU A 589 -30.06 6.35 -18.25
N ILE A 590 -30.07 6.38 -16.92
CA ILE A 590 -30.42 5.21 -16.13
C ILE A 590 -31.93 5.23 -15.84
N ASN A 591 -32.61 4.13 -16.17
CA ASN A 591 -33.98 3.91 -15.73
C ASN A 591 -33.95 3.52 -14.23
N PRO A 592 -34.60 4.29 -13.34
CA PRO A 592 -34.54 4.01 -11.91
C PRO A 592 -35.22 2.69 -11.52
N ASP A 593 -36.22 2.22 -12.27
CA ASP A 593 -36.94 0.99 -11.94
C ASP A 593 -36.19 -0.27 -12.39
N THR A 594 -35.67 -0.26 -13.62
CA THR A 594 -35.00 -1.44 -14.20
C THR A 594 -33.48 -1.43 -14.06
N LYS A 595 -32.89 -0.27 -13.77
CA LYS A 595 -31.44 0.01 -13.80
C LYS A 595 -30.79 -0.14 -15.17
N ASP A 596 -31.58 -0.31 -16.23
CA ASP A 596 -31.07 -0.34 -17.59
C ASP A 596 -30.67 1.06 -18.07
N ARG A 597 -29.76 1.11 -19.04
CA ARG A 597 -29.34 2.34 -19.69
C ARG A 597 -30.12 2.55 -20.98
N VAL A 598 -30.67 3.76 -21.12
CA VAL A 598 -31.49 4.20 -22.25
C VAL A 598 -30.74 5.29 -23.02
N SER A 599 -30.75 5.21 -24.35
CA SER A 599 -30.11 6.21 -25.20
C SER A 599 -30.82 7.56 -25.13
N LEU A 600 -30.09 8.64 -25.41
CA LEU A 600 -30.70 9.98 -25.43
C LEU A 600 -31.79 10.09 -26.49
N GLU A 601 -31.62 9.40 -27.61
CA GLU A 601 -32.57 9.34 -28.73
C GLU A 601 -33.92 8.74 -28.31
N GLU A 602 -33.90 7.61 -27.59
CA GLU A 602 -35.12 6.97 -27.05
C GLU A 602 -35.82 7.85 -26.02
N VAL A 603 -35.07 8.57 -25.17
CA VAL A 603 -35.64 9.49 -24.19
C VAL A 603 -36.27 10.74 -24.87
N ILE A 604 -35.71 11.21 -25.99
CA ILE A 604 -36.31 12.29 -26.78
C ILE A 604 -37.62 11.81 -27.43
N GLN A 605 -37.65 10.58 -27.95
CA GLN A 605 -38.86 10.01 -28.58
C GLN A 605 -40.01 9.83 -27.58
N SER A 606 -39.71 9.54 -26.32
CA SER A 606 -40.72 9.43 -25.25
C SER A 606 -41.21 10.77 -24.70
N ASN A 607 -40.79 11.92 -25.27
CA ASN A 607 -41.14 13.28 -24.84
C ASN A 607 -40.77 13.62 -23.38
N LEU A 608 -39.90 12.82 -22.74
CA LEU A 608 -39.45 13.08 -21.37
C LEU A 608 -38.42 14.21 -21.30
N VAL A 609 -37.74 14.51 -22.40
CA VAL A 609 -36.73 15.58 -22.51
C VAL A 609 -37.12 16.60 -23.57
N GLY A 610 -37.12 17.88 -23.20
CA GLY A 610 -37.34 18.97 -24.14
C GLY A 610 -36.20 19.05 -25.18
N LYS A 611 -36.55 19.33 -26.45
CA LYS A 611 -35.60 19.42 -27.58
C LYS A 611 -34.42 20.37 -27.30
N THR A 612 -34.63 21.43 -26.53
CA THR A 612 -33.61 22.41 -26.12
C THR A 612 -32.60 21.84 -25.12
N THR A 613 -33.06 21.04 -24.15
CA THR A 613 -32.17 20.40 -23.16
C THR A 613 -31.35 19.29 -23.82
N ALA A 614 -31.97 18.53 -24.73
CA ALA A 614 -31.28 17.49 -25.50
C ALA A 614 -30.17 18.06 -26.41
N THR A 615 -30.41 19.21 -27.05
CA THR A 615 -29.40 19.89 -27.88
C THR A 615 -28.24 20.44 -27.04
N LEU A 616 -28.52 20.93 -25.83
CA LEU A 616 -27.47 21.38 -24.89
C LEU A 616 -26.60 20.20 -24.41
N LEU A 617 -27.19 19.06 -24.07
CA LEU A 617 -26.46 17.86 -23.64
C LEU A 617 -25.60 17.24 -24.76
N LYS A 618 -26.00 17.42 -26.03
CA LYS A 618 -25.25 16.91 -27.19
C LYS A 618 -24.07 17.81 -27.60
N ASN A 619 -24.12 19.09 -27.30
CA ASN A 619 -23.15 20.04 -27.82
C ASN A 619 -21.94 20.18 -26.88
N GLU A 620 -20.79 19.70 -27.36
CA GLU A 620 -19.51 19.70 -26.63
C GLU A 620 -19.05 21.10 -26.19
N GLN A 621 -19.42 22.15 -26.93
CA GLN A 621 -19.02 23.53 -26.59
C GLN A 621 -19.66 24.05 -25.30
N PHE A 622 -20.75 23.43 -24.84
CA PHE A 622 -21.45 23.81 -23.62
C PHE A 622 -21.08 22.94 -22.41
N GLN A 623 -20.19 21.95 -22.58
CA GLN A 623 -19.70 21.16 -21.46
C GLN A 623 -18.76 21.99 -20.59
N ALA A 624 -19.13 22.15 -19.31
CA ALA A 624 -18.34 22.94 -18.39
C ALA A 624 -16.99 22.24 -18.10
N GLN A 625 -15.89 23.00 -18.13
CA GLN A 625 -14.57 22.53 -17.67
C GLN A 625 -14.53 22.42 -16.14
N SER A 626 -15.37 21.57 -15.56
CA SER A 626 -15.66 21.50 -14.13
C SER A 626 -14.57 20.83 -13.30
N LEU A 627 -13.57 20.21 -13.93
CA LEU A 627 -12.50 19.49 -13.27
C LEU A 627 -11.15 20.18 -13.46
N THR A 628 -10.26 20.02 -12.50
CA THR A 628 -8.83 20.28 -12.63
C THR A 628 -8.10 18.94 -12.77
N CYS A 629 -7.43 18.73 -13.90
CA CYS A 629 -6.68 17.49 -14.14
C CYS A 629 -5.61 17.28 -13.05
N PRO A 630 -5.67 16.20 -12.24
CA PRO A 630 -4.72 15.98 -11.15
C PRO A 630 -3.26 15.83 -11.60
N LYS A 631 -3.03 15.37 -12.83
CA LYS A 631 -1.70 15.25 -13.45
C LYS A 631 -1.16 16.58 -14.00
N THR A 632 -1.94 17.30 -14.79
CA THR A 632 -1.47 18.49 -15.54
C THR A 632 -1.82 19.84 -14.89
N LYS A 633 -2.71 19.82 -13.90
CA LYS A 633 -3.29 21.00 -13.22
C LYS A 633 -4.08 21.95 -14.15
N ARG A 634 -4.36 21.55 -15.38
CA ARG A 634 -5.21 22.31 -16.30
C ARG A 634 -6.68 22.00 -16.07
N ARG A 635 -7.56 22.97 -16.32
CA ARG A 635 -9.01 22.74 -16.35
C ARG A 635 -9.38 21.87 -17.55
N VAL A 636 -10.23 20.89 -17.31
CA VAL A 636 -10.70 19.90 -18.30
C VAL A 636 -12.18 19.64 -18.11
N THR A 637 -12.86 19.18 -19.16
CA THR A 637 -14.24 18.69 -19.04
C THR A 637 -14.27 17.29 -18.43
N PHE A 638 -15.43 16.82 -17.99
CA PHE A 638 -15.59 15.45 -17.51
C PHE A 638 -15.34 14.42 -18.63
N LYS A 639 -15.79 14.71 -19.85
CA LYS A 639 -15.53 13.90 -21.04
C LYS A 639 -14.02 13.75 -21.32
N GLU A 640 -13.28 14.86 -21.34
CA GLU A 640 -11.82 14.82 -21.52
C GLU A 640 -11.12 14.01 -20.41
N ALA A 641 -11.63 14.08 -19.17
CA ALA A 641 -11.09 13.30 -18.06
C ALA A 641 -11.37 11.80 -18.22
N LEU A 642 -12.55 11.41 -18.73
CA LEU A 642 -12.87 10.01 -19.07
C LEU A 642 -11.97 9.49 -20.19
N GLU A 643 -11.79 10.26 -21.27
CA GLU A 643 -10.94 9.88 -22.40
C GLU A 643 -9.46 9.72 -22.00
N ARG A 644 -9.00 10.48 -21.01
CA ARG A 644 -7.64 10.38 -20.46
C ARG A 644 -7.49 9.38 -19.32
N SER A 645 -8.59 8.85 -18.81
CA SER A 645 -8.55 7.83 -17.76
C SER A 645 -8.09 6.49 -18.33
N VAL A 646 -7.52 5.65 -17.48
CA VAL A 646 -7.03 4.32 -17.84
C VAL A 646 -7.86 3.26 -17.14
N PHE A 647 -8.18 2.18 -17.85
CA PHE A 647 -8.80 1.03 -17.22
C PHE A 647 -7.79 0.31 -16.34
N ASP A 648 -8.24 0.01 -15.13
CA ASP A 648 -7.46 -0.72 -14.16
C ASP A 648 -7.64 -2.22 -14.37
N CYS A 649 -6.56 -2.93 -14.69
CA CYS A 649 -6.55 -4.38 -14.91
C CYS A 649 -6.95 -5.19 -13.67
N HIS A 650 -6.92 -4.57 -12.47
CA HIS A 650 -7.28 -5.23 -11.21
C HIS A 650 -8.79 -5.20 -10.94
N THR A 651 -9.47 -4.13 -11.36
CA THR A 651 -10.89 -3.91 -11.04
C THR A 651 -11.81 -3.79 -12.25
N GLY A 652 -11.26 -3.49 -13.43
CA GLY A 652 -12.01 -3.14 -14.64
C GLY A 652 -12.54 -1.71 -14.61
N LEU A 653 -12.28 -0.94 -13.55
CA LEU A 653 -12.77 0.42 -13.37
C LEU A 653 -11.78 1.47 -13.91
N ARG A 654 -12.26 2.67 -14.20
CA ARG A 654 -11.40 3.76 -14.68
C ARG A 654 -10.67 4.46 -13.54
N LEU A 655 -9.37 4.67 -13.70
CA LEU A 655 -8.55 5.50 -12.81
C LEU A 655 -8.04 6.73 -13.57
N LEU A 656 -8.11 7.89 -12.91
CA LEU A 656 -7.51 9.11 -13.44
C LEU A 656 -6.09 9.26 -12.91
N GLU A 657 -5.14 9.41 -13.81
CA GLU A 657 -3.75 9.61 -13.43
C GLU A 657 -3.55 10.92 -12.65
N ALA A 658 -2.75 10.83 -11.59
CA ALA A 658 -2.49 11.95 -10.71
C ALA A 658 -1.02 11.99 -10.28
N THR A 659 -0.56 13.20 -9.98
CA THR A 659 0.82 13.42 -9.52
C THR A 659 0.82 14.47 -8.43
N LYS A 660 1.46 14.16 -7.31
CA LYS A 660 1.69 15.15 -6.26
C LYS A 660 2.89 16.01 -6.64
N VAL A 661 2.66 17.29 -6.90
CA VAL A 661 3.76 18.25 -7.04
C VAL A 661 4.37 18.39 -5.67
N HIS A 662 5.59 17.88 -5.48
CA HIS A 662 6.38 18.24 -4.31
C HIS A 662 6.61 19.75 -4.41
N ALA A 663 6.16 20.51 -3.41
CA ALA A 663 6.57 21.89 -3.25
C ALA A 663 8.07 21.89 -2.88
N PHE A 664 8.92 21.61 -3.86
CA PHE A 664 10.32 22.01 -3.81
C PHE A 664 10.32 23.52 -3.99
N GLY A 665 10.86 24.22 -3.00
CA GLY A 665 11.09 25.66 -3.05
C GLY A 665 11.70 26.05 -4.40
N ALA A 666 11.21 27.17 -4.93
CA ALA A 666 11.66 27.84 -6.16
C ALA A 666 12.82 27.16 -6.88
N LYS A 667 12.51 26.28 -7.85
CA LYS A 667 13.48 25.94 -8.89
C LYS A 667 13.73 27.20 -9.69
N THR A 668 14.87 27.84 -9.46
CA THR A 668 15.42 28.85 -10.36
C THR A 668 15.44 28.27 -11.77
N ALA A 669 14.71 28.92 -12.67
CA ALA A 669 14.72 28.66 -14.09
C ALA A 669 16.09 28.99 -14.67
N PHE A 670 17.03 28.06 -14.59
CA PHE A 670 18.24 28.04 -15.40
C PHE A 670 18.58 26.59 -15.67
N HIS A 671 18.24 26.12 -16.88
CA HIS A 671 18.95 25.11 -17.67
C HIS A 671 18.08 24.74 -18.88
N TYR A 672 17.92 25.69 -19.80
CA TYR A 672 17.58 25.45 -21.21
C TYR A 672 18.18 26.60 -22.01
N LEU A 673 19.48 26.52 -22.30
CA LEU A 673 20.17 27.29 -23.36
C LEU A 673 21.63 26.84 -23.41
N CYS A 674 21.88 25.66 -23.97
CA CYS A 674 23.18 25.30 -24.58
C CYS A 674 22.97 24.09 -25.50
N ALA A 675 22.29 24.32 -26.62
CA ALA A 675 22.35 23.47 -27.80
C ALA A 675 21.86 24.29 -29.01
N PHE A 676 22.61 25.34 -29.37
CA PHE A 676 22.66 25.93 -30.71
C PHE A 676 23.80 26.96 -30.72
N LYS A 677 25.00 26.49 -31.05
CA LYS A 677 25.98 27.17 -31.91
C LYS A 677 27.04 26.18 -32.34
#